data_AF-A0A832JFR7-F1
#
_entry.id   AF-A0A832JFR7-F1
#
_cell.length_a   1.000
_cell.length_b   1.000
_cell.length_c   1.000
_cell.angle_alpha   90.00
_cell.angle_beta   90.00
_cell.angle_gamma   90.00
#
_symmetry.space_group_name_H-M   'P 1'
#
loop_
_entity.id
_entity.type
_entity.pdbx_description
1 polymer ?
#
loop_
_entity_poly.entity_id
_entity_poly.type
_entity_poly.pdbx_seq_one_letter_code
_entity_poly.pdbx_strand_id
1 'polypeptide(L)'
;MEWSLGWMLLAGLGAWEEAVSWRFSPWGLLQEAKGDETLLIRNLGLVLVKPGWSGVYASQEEAERVALSQRSSHDGEHRWQGRLQGEGVSVAWTQTATVQGNEVRLTYELRAETGFAAETTLLRCSLPTAGNAGKARWVAVSENRGVLSQTFPETLPEQYHLLTRDDLEWLMWQSPSGWALLFDLRDGFPLVNLQDDRRFGSEVFELQLHLKGGPWQEGETLRAQLRLQVLSPTQAQAWEAKMRTAVEAEQSQTFQKRAPFRLRSVAPSAQRLRRYEPLEVRLEVEATYDNPFDPEDIRIEAEVTTPSGRRLSVPGFFTQNFQRVAEGKRERLRKVGKPFFAVRFTPTEVGTYRYRILVTGRGEKEGKGQVASEWFPLSVEPNPQAKGFVRRGRHWHLQFEEGEPFVPVGLDVCWSGNNLTAYERWFTAMREHGANFARIWLVRWNMGLEWVPDDGNGLYWGLGKYSLDNAWRLEELLRIAERNGIYLMLCLGYHGELADQKLYFGEQAWDKNPYSRKNGGPCEKPADFWTNPEARRLYKQRLRYIIARYAHSPHVLAFEFWNEVHAPAAWIREMAQFVRSLDIYGHLLTTTYGDDGVWQLPEMDFVQTHWYGDGSQRDCVATIADIHRRHTERYRKPFLLGEFGIDWRTSDTTYDPQGNALHWHNGMWASLMARGMGTACVWYWDGYIDRLNLWRHFRPVAEFVKWVGKAWLQEWRPLEHTEPTLEETPEPPFGDLLFAPGLGWQRPTGDTFLLHRSGRVEGEGATSTFLFSPSKPDLYRPPKFLVDFPADGHFALRVHTVSSGALLIVRMDGKEVWRQALPEGEERKDEQGRTYRQGGYKERRWDEQWRKWDYIYDREFLVPIPAGKHTLEVDNRGVDWCTITFFRLFPYRDRRFAEVDIVGMQTETMALLWVHHQGSNFQTAREGKTLPPLKGLRFAIQGLQQGRYRIAFWDPWKGGILGEQTASSERDHLPLHLPQLERDIALWVRKE
;
A
#
# COMPACT_ATOMS: atom_id res chain seq x y z
N MET A 1 2.59 -40.65 -3.36
CA MET A 1 2.03 -42.00 -3.52
C MET A 1 1.64 -42.50 -2.14
N GLU A 2 0.36 -42.36 -1.81
CA GLU A 2 -0.39 -43.05 -0.73
C GLU A 2 -1.72 -42.29 -0.61
N TRP A 3 -2.61 -42.51 -1.58
CA TRP A 3 -4.02 -42.08 -1.57
C TRP A 3 -4.81 -43.12 -2.36
N SER A 4 -4.89 -44.35 -1.83
CA SER A 4 -5.76 -45.39 -2.36
C SER A 4 -5.88 -46.50 -1.33
N LEU A 5 -6.72 -46.31 -0.30
CA LEU A 5 -7.31 -47.40 0.51
C LEU A 5 -8.21 -46.78 1.57
N GLY A 6 -9.48 -46.60 1.20
CA GLY A 6 -10.54 -46.10 2.07
C GLY A 6 -11.89 -46.11 1.35
N TRP A 7 -12.10 -47.06 0.44
CA TRP A 7 -13.34 -47.27 -0.30
C TRP A 7 -13.59 -48.77 -0.39
N MET A 8 -13.89 -49.39 0.74
CA MET A 8 -14.42 -50.77 0.75
C MET A 8 -15.04 -51.05 2.12
N LEU A 9 -16.27 -50.59 2.30
CA LEU A 9 -17.30 -51.18 3.16
C LEU A 9 -18.56 -50.31 3.05
N LEU A 10 -19.35 -50.56 2.01
CA LEU A 10 -20.81 -50.35 1.93
C LEU A 10 -21.28 -50.98 0.61
N ALA A 11 -21.55 -52.28 0.68
CA ALA A 11 -22.22 -53.00 -0.40
C ALA A 11 -23.67 -52.46 -0.51
N GLY A 12 -23.84 -51.49 -1.41
CA GLY A 12 -25.13 -50.86 -1.73
C GLY A 12 -25.01 -49.79 -2.82
N LEU A 13 -23.93 -49.79 -3.63
CA LEU A 13 -23.55 -48.70 -4.54
C LEU A 13 -24.37 -48.60 -5.85
N GLY A 14 -25.12 -49.62 -6.24
CA GLY A 14 -25.79 -49.65 -7.55
C GLY A 14 -27.17 -48.97 -7.64
N ALA A 15 -27.89 -48.81 -6.53
CA ALA A 15 -29.32 -48.41 -6.57
C ALA A 15 -29.60 -46.90 -6.47
N TRP A 16 -28.58 -46.06 -6.27
CA TRP A 16 -28.72 -44.62 -6.02
C TRP A 16 -28.01 -43.73 -7.03
N GLU A 17 -27.07 -44.26 -7.83
CA GLU A 17 -26.61 -43.55 -9.04
C GLU A 17 -27.78 -43.31 -10.01
N GLU A 18 -28.79 -44.19 -10.00
CA GLU A 18 -30.05 -44.02 -10.76
C GLU A 18 -30.95 -42.88 -10.22
N ALA A 19 -30.68 -42.34 -9.02
CA ALA A 19 -31.48 -41.28 -8.40
C ALA A 19 -30.95 -39.86 -8.67
N VAL A 20 -29.82 -39.71 -9.37
CA VAL A 20 -29.23 -38.40 -9.72
C VAL A 20 -29.51 -38.08 -11.17
N SER A 21 -29.93 -36.84 -11.45
CA SER A 21 -30.12 -36.38 -12.83
C SER A 21 -29.44 -35.03 -13.08
N TRP A 22 -28.83 -34.92 -14.26
CA TRP A 22 -28.19 -33.70 -14.79
C TRP A 22 -28.86 -33.34 -16.11
N ARG A 23 -29.50 -32.17 -16.19
CA ARG A 23 -30.23 -31.74 -17.38
C ARG A 23 -29.59 -30.52 -18.02
N PHE A 24 -29.05 -30.70 -19.22
CA PHE A 24 -28.48 -29.61 -20.03
C PHE A 24 -29.45 -29.14 -21.13
N SER A 25 -29.42 -27.83 -21.42
CA SER A 25 -30.08 -27.28 -22.60
C SER A 25 -29.37 -27.73 -23.87
N PRO A 26 -30.00 -27.58 -25.06
CA PRO A 26 -29.34 -27.86 -26.34
C PRO A 26 -28.05 -27.07 -26.57
N TRP A 27 -27.88 -25.93 -25.89
CA TRP A 27 -26.75 -25.01 -26.02
C TRP A 27 -25.85 -24.95 -24.77
N GLY A 28 -25.94 -25.93 -23.87
CA GLY A 28 -24.94 -26.14 -22.81
C GLY A 28 -25.27 -25.54 -21.44
N LEU A 29 -26.37 -24.81 -21.27
CA LEU A 29 -26.83 -24.36 -19.94
C LEU A 29 -27.19 -25.57 -19.08
N LEU A 30 -26.64 -25.71 -17.87
CA LEU A 30 -27.12 -26.73 -16.92
C LEU A 30 -28.44 -26.22 -16.32
N GLN A 31 -29.56 -26.71 -16.86
CA GLN A 31 -30.90 -26.26 -16.50
C GLN A 31 -31.27 -26.70 -15.09
N GLU A 32 -31.02 -27.98 -14.77
CA GLU A 32 -31.37 -28.56 -13.48
C GLU A 32 -30.38 -29.67 -13.10
N ALA A 33 -30.13 -29.78 -11.80
CA ALA A 33 -29.61 -31.01 -11.20
C ALA A 33 -30.52 -31.45 -10.04
N LYS A 34 -30.77 -32.75 -9.94
CA LYS A 34 -31.62 -33.33 -8.89
C LYS A 34 -30.99 -34.54 -8.22
N GLY A 35 -31.35 -34.75 -6.95
CA GLY A 35 -31.14 -36.01 -6.22
C GLY A 35 -32.47 -36.50 -5.64
N ASP A 36 -32.91 -37.70 -6.03
CA ASP A 36 -34.21 -38.30 -5.64
C ASP A 36 -35.38 -37.31 -5.79
N GLU A 37 -35.52 -36.78 -7.01
CA GLU A 37 -36.46 -35.72 -7.42
C GLU A 37 -36.31 -34.34 -6.74
N THR A 38 -35.45 -34.21 -5.73
CA THR A 38 -35.18 -32.93 -5.09
C THR A 38 -34.37 -32.04 -6.03
N LEU A 39 -34.92 -30.89 -6.41
CA LEU A 39 -34.20 -29.86 -7.17
C LEU A 39 -33.09 -29.23 -6.33
N LEU A 40 -31.86 -29.26 -6.84
CA LEU A 40 -30.69 -28.74 -6.14
C LEU A 40 -30.07 -27.51 -6.79
N ILE A 41 -30.36 -27.22 -8.07
CA ILE A 41 -29.83 -26.05 -8.78
C ILE A 41 -30.68 -25.76 -10.01
N ARG A 42 -30.76 -24.49 -10.41
CA ARG A 42 -31.28 -24.04 -11.70
C ARG A 42 -30.29 -23.17 -12.45
N ASN A 43 -30.32 -23.31 -13.77
CA ASN A 43 -29.71 -22.39 -14.74
C ASN A 43 -28.25 -22.03 -14.46
N LEU A 44 -27.38 -23.03 -14.28
CA LEU A 44 -25.94 -22.75 -14.21
C LEU A 44 -25.37 -22.46 -15.59
N GLY A 45 -24.93 -21.22 -15.81
CA GLY A 45 -24.36 -20.78 -17.09
C GLY A 45 -23.53 -19.50 -17.04
N LEU A 46 -22.86 -19.21 -18.15
CA LEU A 46 -22.00 -18.05 -18.37
C LEU A 46 -22.82 -16.77 -18.55
N VAL A 47 -22.37 -15.68 -17.92
CA VAL A 47 -22.96 -14.34 -18.01
C VAL A 47 -21.88 -13.27 -18.22
N LEU A 48 -22.12 -12.34 -19.14
CA LEU A 48 -21.28 -11.16 -19.40
C LEU A 48 -21.97 -9.91 -18.83
N VAL A 49 -21.47 -9.38 -17.69
CA VAL A 49 -22.12 -8.29 -16.95
C VAL A 49 -21.59 -6.93 -17.40
N LYS A 50 -22.50 -5.98 -17.63
CA LYS A 50 -22.16 -4.59 -18.02
C LYS A 50 -21.58 -3.81 -16.84
N PRO A 51 -20.70 -2.82 -17.09
CA PRO A 51 -20.18 -1.92 -16.06
C PRO A 51 -21.28 -1.33 -15.16
N GLY A 52 -20.99 -1.22 -13.87
CA GLY A 52 -21.90 -0.66 -12.87
C GLY A 52 -23.17 -1.49 -12.64
N TRP A 53 -23.14 -2.79 -12.97
CA TRP A 53 -24.29 -3.70 -12.83
C TRP A 53 -25.55 -3.23 -13.57
N SER A 54 -25.37 -2.46 -14.65
CA SER A 54 -26.46 -1.87 -15.46
C SER A 54 -27.23 -2.87 -16.33
N GLY A 55 -26.91 -4.16 -16.23
CA GLY A 55 -27.51 -5.27 -16.98
C GLY A 55 -26.45 -6.26 -17.47
N VAL A 56 -26.81 -7.07 -18.46
CA VAL A 56 -25.92 -8.07 -19.08
C VAL A 56 -25.81 -7.80 -20.58
N TYR A 57 -24.63 -8.03 -21.16
CA TYR A 57 -24.45 -8.03 -22.60
C TYR A 57 -25.10 -9.27 -23.21
N ALA A 58 -24.85 -10.44 -22.61
CA ALA A 58 -25.42 -11.71 -22.99
C ALA A 58 -25.28 -12.74 -21.86
N SER A 59 -26.15 -13.75 -21.87
CA SER A 59 -26.19 -14.87 -20.92
C SER A 59 -26.51 -16.19 -21.64
N GLN A 60 -25.99 -17.32 -21.15
CA GLN A 60 -26.42 -18.65 -21.62
C GLN A 60 -27.89 -18.98 -21.28
N GLU A 61 -28.53 -18.21 -20.39
CA GLU A 61 -29.97 -18.32 -20.14
C GLU A 61 -30.82 -17.72 -21.26
N GLU A 62 -30.26 -16.78 -22.04
CA GLU A 62 -30.91 -16.11 -23.17
C GLU A 62 -30.57 -16.86 -24.47
N ALA A 63 -31.39 -17.84 -24.85
CA ALA A 63 -31.13 -18.72 -25.99
C ALA A 63 -30.84 -17.96 -27.30
N GLU A 64 -31.52 -16.83 -27.51
CA GLU A 64 -31.36 -15.93 -28.64
C GLU A 64 -30.00 -15.22 -28.70
N ARG A 65 -29.27 -15.17 -27.58
CA ARG A 65 -27.92 -14.62 -27.47
C ARG A 65 -26.82 -15.67 -27.65
N VAL A 66 -27.20 -16.94 -27.81
CA VAL A 66 -26.27 -18.07 -27.94
C VAL A 66 -26.24 -18.56 -29.39
N ALA A 67 -25.20 -18.18 -30.12
CA ALA A 67 -24.94 -18.67 -31.47
C ALA A 67 -24.09 -19.96 -31.41
N LEU A 68 -24.76 -21.11 -31.27
CA LEU A 68 -24.11 -22.42 -31.21
C LEU A 68 -23.53 -22.82 -32.58
N SER A 69 -22.25 -23.21 -32.63
CA SER A 69 -21.58 -23.65 -33.86
C SER A 69 -21.33 -25.15 -33.91
N GLN A 70 -21.05 -25.79 -32.77
CA GLN A 70 -20.80 -27.22 -32.69
C GLN A 70 -21.34 -27.81 -31.39
N ARG A 71 -21.86 -29.04 -31.48
CA ARG A 71 -22.24 -29.86 -30.34
C ARG A 71 -21.84 -31.30 -30.57
N SER A 72 -21.25 -31.93 -29.57
CA SER A 72 -20.96 -33.37 -29.58
C SER A 72 -21.26 -33.99 -28.22
N SER A 73 -21.57 -35.29 -28.23
CA SER A 73 -21.86 -36.05 -27.03
C SER A 73 -21.34 -37.47 -27.22
N HIS A 74 -20.40 -37.91 -26.39
CA HIS A 74 -19.82 -39.25 -26.45
C HIS A 74 -19.39 -39.69 -25.05
N ASP A 75 -19.77 -40.90 -24.64
CA ASP A 75 -19.35 -41.56 -23.39
C ASP A 75 -19.42 -40.68 -22.12
N GLY A 76 -20.54 -40.00 -21.91
CA GLY A 76 -20.76 -39.12 -20.73
C GLY A 76 -20.06 -37.76 -20.81
N GLU A 77 -19.30 -37.49 -21.87
CA GLU A 77 -18.76 -36.18 -22.19
C GLU A 77 -19.67 -35.46 -23.20
N HIS A 78 -20.09 -34.25 -22.82
CA HIS A 78 -20.88 -33.36 -23.65
C HIS A 78 -20.08 -32.09 -23.93
N ARG A 79 -19.95 -31.71 -25.20
CA ARG A 79 -19.21 -30.52 -25.60
C ARG A 79 -20.09 -29.60 -26.43
N TRP A 80 -20.07 -28.31 -26.10
CA TRP A 80 -20.72 -27.24 -26.84
C TRP A 80 -19.70 -26.17 -27.19
N GLN A 81 -19.80 -25.63 -28.39
CA GLN A 81 -18.97 -24.53 -28.85
C GLN A 81 -19.86 -23.54 -29.59
N GLY A 82 -19.63 -22.24 -29.35
CA GLY A 82 -20.43 -21.20 -29.97
C GLY A 82 -19.93 -19.80 -29.60
N ARG A 83 -20.82 -18.83 -29.77
CA ARG A 83 -20.59 -17.43 -29.38
C ARG A 83 -21.71 -16.95 -28.47
N LEU A 84 -21.34 -16.15 -27.48
CA LEU A 84 -22.26 -15.35 -26.69
C LEU A 84 -22.25 -13.93 -27.27
N GLN A 85 -23.39 -13.41 -27.72
CA GLN A 85 -23.46 -12.16 -28.49
C GLN A 85 -24.55 -11.22 -27.99
N GLY A 86 -24.20 -9.95 -27.79
CA GLY A 86 -25.17 -8.89 -27.51
C GLY A 86 -24.53 -7.50 -27.47
N GLU A 87 -25.26 -6.51 -27.98
CA GLU A 87 -24.87 -5.09 -27.98
C GLU A 87 -23.43 -4.83 -28.50
N GLY A 88 -23.01 -5.52 -29.56
CA GLY A 88 -21.68 -5.37 -30.17
C GLY A 88 -20.55 -6.14 -29.47
N VAL A 89 -20.85 -6.83 -28.37
CA VAL A 89 -19.92 -7.75 -27.69
C VAL A 89 -20.06 -9.15 -28.28
N SER A 90 -18.93 -9.80 -28.60
CA SER A 90 -18.88 -11.21 -29.02
C SER A 90 -17.78 -11.95 -28.29
N VAL A 91 -18.15 -13.03 -27.59
CA VAL A 91 -17.22 -13.92 -26.91
C VAL A 91 -17.41 -15.33 -27.43
N ALA A 92 -16.38 -15.89 -28.07
CA ALA A 92 -16.35 -17.28 -28.44
C ALA A 92 -16.15 -18.13 -27.17
N TRP A 93 -16.91 -19.20 -27.04
CA TRP A 93 -16.83 -20.08 -25.87
C TRP A 93 -16.88 -21.56 -26.28
N THR A 94 -16.17 -22.38 -25.49
CA THR A 94 -16.29 -23.83 -25.49
C THR A 94 -16.62 -24.28 -24.08
N GLN A 95 -17.66 -25.10 -23.92
CA GLN A 95 -18.00 -25.77 -22.68
C GLN A 95 -17.89 -27.28 -22.87
N THR A 96 -17.16 -27.93 -21.98
CA THR A 96 -17.12 -29.39 -21.88
C THR A 96 -17.68 -29.80 -20.53
N ALA A 97 -18.69 -30.67 -20.53
CA ALA A 97 -19.26 -31.30 -19.34
C ALA A 97 -18.96 -32.79 -19.34
N THR A 98 -18.21 -33.27 -18.36
CA THR A 98 -17.96 -34.71 -18.17
C THR A 98 -18.80 -35.18 -16.99
N VAL A 99 -19.83 -36.00 -17.26
CA VAL A 99 -20.77 -36.52 -16.26
C VAL A 99 -20.36 -37.94 -15.88
N GLN A 100 -20.21 -38.20 -14.58
CA GLN A 100 -19.88 -39.51 -14.03
C GLN A 100 -20.75 -39.76 -12.79
N GLY A 101 -21.89 -40.43 -12.98
CA GLY A 101 -22.85 -40.72 -11.91
C GLY A 101 -23.32 -39.45 -11.20
N ASN A 102 -22.93 -39.30 -9.93
CA ASN A 102 -23.28 -38.15 -9.10
C ASN A 102 -22.33 -36.95 -9.21
N GLU A 103 -21.30 -36.98 -10.06
CA GLU A 103 -20.37 -35.88 -10.31
C GLU A 103 -20.53 -35.34 -11.74
N VAL A 104 -20.41 -34.02 -11.90
CA VAL A 104 -20.17 -33.39 -13.20
C VAL A 104 -19.01 -32.40 -13.12
N ARG A 105 -18.11 -32.47 -14.10
CA ARG A 105 -17.04 -31.50 -14.29
C ARG A 105 -17.33 -30.63 -15.51
N LEU A 106 -17.43 -29.32 -15.29
CA LEU A 106 -17.64 -28.31 -16.32
C LEU A 106 -16.31 -27.58 -16.57
N THR A 107 -15.87 -27.53 -17.82
CA THR A 107 -14.74 -26.72 -18.27
C THR A 107 -15.24 -25.67 -19.24
N TYR A 108 -14.91 -24.41 -18.99
CA TYR A 108 -15.22 -23.27 -19.86
C TYR A 108 -13.92 -22.71 -20.42
N GLU A 109 -13.86 -22.53 -21.74
CA GLU A 109 -12.78 -21.85 -22.44
C GLU A 109 -13.39 -20.69 -23.23
N LEU A 110 -12.97 -19.46 -22.92
CA LEU A 110 -13.50 -18.23 -23.47
C LEU A 110 -12.41 -17.51 -24.27
N ARG A 111 -12.81 -16.85 -25.37
CA ARG A 111 -11.98 -15.93 -26.14
C ARG A 111 -12.82 -14.73 -26.55
N ALA A 112 -12.40 -13.53 -26.15
CA ALA A 112 -13.03 -12.30 -26.61
C ALA A 112 -12.71 -12.08 -28.10
N GLU A 113 -13.74 -11.98 -28.94
CA GLU A 113 -13.57 -11.65 -30.37
C GLU A 113 -13.56 -10.14 -30.60
N THR A 114 -14.05 -9.35 -29.64
CA THR A 114 -13.96 -7.89 -29.59
C THR A 114 -13.48 -7.44 -28.21
N GLY A 115 -12.81 -6.29 -28.12
CA GLY A 115 -12.51 -5.66 -26.82
C GLY A 115 -13.75 -4.95 -26.26
N PHE A 116 -14.04 -5.13 -24.97
CA PHE A 116 -15.22 -4.51 -24.33
C PHE A 116 -15.03 -4.25 -22.84
N ALA A 117 -15.71 -3.22 -22.34
CA ALA A 117 -15.80 -2.96 -20.90
C ALA A 117 -16.77 -3.95 -20.26
N ALA A 118 -16.41 -4.53 -19.11
CA ALA A 118 -17.27 -5.40 -18.34
C ALA A 118 -17.10 -5.09 -16.86
N GLU A 119 -18.17 -5.23 -16.09
CA GLU A 119 -18.07 -5.28 -14.63
C GLU A 119 -17.38 -6.59 -14.24
N THR A 120 -17.93 -7.70 -14.74
CA THR A 120 -17.41 -9.04 -14.50
C THR A 120 -17.94 -10.03 -15.54
N THR A 121 -17.18 -11.10 -15.75
CA THR A 121 -17.63 -12.35 -16.37
C THR A 121 -17.76 -13.40 -15.27
N LEU A 122 -18.90 -14.09 -15.22
CA LEU A 122 -19.19 -15.04 -14.14
C LEU A 122 -19.98 -16.26 -14.63
N LEU A 123 -19.97 -17.32 -13.83
CA LEU A 123 -20.99 -18.37 -13.87
C LEU A 123 -22.04 -18.03 -12.82
N ARG A 124 -23.32 -18.18 -13.19
CA ARG A 124 -24.46 -17.86 -12.33
C ARG A 124 -25.38 -19.05 -12.24
N CYS A 125 -25.94 -19.33 -11.07
CA CYS A 125 -27.01 -20.30 -10.88
C CYS A 125 -27.94 -19.89 -9.74
N SER A 126 -29.07 -20.56 -9.61
CA SER A 126 -30.07 -20.22 -8.61
C SER A 126 -30.71 -21.42 -7.91
N LEU A 127 -31.25 -21.17 -6.71
CA LEU A 127 -32.07 -22.08 -5.93
C LEU A 127 -33.42 -21.40 -5.63
N PRO A 128 -34.58 -21.97 -6.00
CA PRO A 128 -35.88 -21.33 -5.75
C PRO A 128 -36.14 -21.11 -4.26
N THR A 129 -36.72 -19.96 -3.88
CA THR A 129 -37.13 -19.68 -2.49
C THR A 129 -38.26 -20.62 -2.06
N ALA A 130 -39.17 -20.93 -2.99
CA ALA A 130 -40.24 -21.90 -2.81
C ALA A 130 -39.68 -23.26 -2.39
N GLY A 131 -40.01 -23.70 -1.17
CA GLY A 131 -39.55 -24.95 -0.59
C GLY A 131 -38.21 -24.86 0.15
N ASN A 132 -37.37 -23.85 -0.09
CA ASN A 132 -36.03 -23.73 0.51
C ASN A 132 -35.90 -22.61 1.55
N ALA A 133 -36.62 -21.50 1.41
CA ALA A 133 -36.55 -20.38 2.36
C ALA A 133 -36.92 -20.85 3.79
N GLY A 134 -36.07 -20.54 4.77
CA GLY A 134 -36.21 -20.96 6.16
C GLY A 134 -35.93 -22.45 6.44
N LYS A 135 -35.62 -23.26 5.42
CA LYS A 135 -35.55 -24.73 5.54
C LYS A 135 -34.25 -25.33 5.00
N ALA A 136 -33.81 -24.88 3.83
CA ALA A 136 -32.54 -25.28 3.27
C ALA A 136 -31.39 -24.59 4.02
N ARG A 137 -30.20 -25.19 3.98
CA ARG A 137 -29.00 -24.61 4.59
C ARG A 137 -27.83 -24.62 3.61
N TRP A 138 -26.86 -23.75 3.84
CA TRP A 138 -25.59 -23.78 3.15
C TRP A 138 -24.45 -23.97 4.15
N VAL A 139 -23.37 -24.59 3.67
CA VAL A 139 -22.12 -24.85 4.36
C VAL A 139 -21.00 -24.41 3.44
N ALA A 140 -20.14 -23.51 3.88
CA ALA A 140 -19.01 -23.01 3.11
C ALA A 140 -17.72 -23.31 3.87
N VAL A 141 -16.71 -23.81 3.17
CA VAL A 141 -15.39 -24.09 3.75
C VAL A 141 -14.41 -23.11 3.13
N SER A 142 -13.82 -22.31 4.00
CA SER A 142 -12.86 -21.28 3.65
C SER A 142 -11.44 -21.76 3.97
N GLU A 143 -10.48 -21.37 3.13
CA GLU A 143 -9.06 -21.69 3.29
C GLU A 143 -8.50 -21.23 4.64
N ASN A 144 -8.95 -20.08 5.15
CA ASN A 144 -8.36 -19.42 6.32
C ASN A 144 -9.33 -19.25 7.50
N ARG A 145 -10.65 -19.40 7.31
CA ARG A 145 -11.67 -19.03 8.32
C ARG A 145 -12.65 -20.15 8.68
N GLY A 146 -12.28 -21.39 8.36
CA GLY A 146 -12.98 -22.59 8.79
C GLY A 146 -14.31 -22.86 8.08
N VAL A 147 -15.21 -23.57 8.77
CA VAL A 147 -16.49 -24.05 8.21
C VAL A 147 -17.64 -23.14 8.66
N LEU A 148 -18.13 -22.32 7.74
CA LEU A 148 -19.33 -21.49 7.90
C LEU A 148 -20.57 -22.28 7.53
N SER A 149 -21.68 -22.05 8.21
CA SER A 149 -22.96 -22.63 7.81
C SER A 149 -24.14 -21.82 8.33
N GLN A 150 -25.16 -21.60 7.50
CA GLN A 150 -26.40 -20.93 7.90
C GLN A 150 -27.60 -21.53 7.17
N THR A 151 -28.79 -21.32 7.73
CA THR A 151 -30.06 -21.57 7.06
C THR A 151 -30.37 -20.43 6.10
N PHE A 152 -30.90 -20.74 4.91
CA PHE A 152 -31.40 -19.70 4.01
C PHE A 152 -32.53 -18.90 4.67
N PRO A 153 -32.54 -17.57 4.54
CA PRO A 153 -33.48 -16.74 5.28
C PRO A 153 -34.93 -16.97 4.82
N GLU A 154 -35.85 -17.09 5.78
CA GLU A 154 -37.28 -17.29 5.48
C GLU A 154 -37.86 -16.07 4.75
N THR A 155 -37.50 -14.86 5.19
CA THR A 155 -37.88 -13.57 4.59
C THR A 155 -36.64 -12.80 4.15
N LEU A 156 -36.78 -11.89 3.18
CA LEU A 156 -35.66 -11.06 2.69
C LEU A 156 -34.98 -10.30 3.86
N PRO A 157 -33.69 -10.57 4.16
CA PRO A 157 -32.96 -9.85 5.20
C PRO A 157 -32.53 -8.46 4.71
N GLU A 158 -32.18 -7.57 5.65
CA GLU A 158 -31.59 -6.26 5.33
C GLU A 158 -30.26 -6.41 4.56
N GLN A 159 -29.41 -7.35 5.02
CA GLN A 159 -28.21 -7.77 4.29
C GLN A 159 -28.55 -8.95 3.38
N TYR A 160 -28.90 -8.65 2.13
CA TYR A 160 -29.28 -9.65 1.13
C TYR A 160 -28.09 -10.45 0.56
N HIS A 161 -26.85 -9.96 0.71
CA HIS A 161 -25.63 -10.75 0.46
C HIS A 161 -25.40 -11.71 1.62
N LEU A 162 -25.73 -12.98 1.42
CA LEU A 162 -25.66 -14.03 2.44
C LEU A 162 -24.23 -14.51 2.67
N LEU A 163 -23.40 -14.52 1.62
CA LEU A 163 -21.99 -14.89 1.68
C LEU A 163 -21.22 -14.24 0.53
N THR A 164 -20.21 -13.43 0.79
CA THR A 164 -19.32 -12.87 -0.23
C THR A 164 -17.87 -13.12 0.16
N ARG A 165 -17.14 -13.92 -0.62
CA ARG A 165 -15.81 -14.46 -0.27
C ARG A 165 -14.92 -14.66 -1.48
N ASP A 166 -13.64 -14.40 -1.31
CA ASP A 166 -12.57 -14.63 -2.29
C ASP A 166 -11.68 -15.84 -1.93
N ASP A 167 -12.02 -16.55 -0.84
CA ASP A 167 -11.20 -17.59 -0.19
C ASP A 167 -11.94 -18.93 0.03
N LEU A 168 -13.04 -19.19 -0.69
CA LEU A 168 -13.79 -20.45 -0.58
C LEU A 168 -13.15 -21.57 -1.40
N GLU A 169 -12.99 -22.73 -0.76
CA GLU A 169 -12.59 -23.99 -1.40
C GLU A 169 -13.82 -24.83 -1.77
N TRP A 170 -14.82 -24.84 -0.89
CA TRP A 170 -16.07 -25.57 -1.10
C TRP A 170 -17.27 -24.76 -0.65
N LEU A 171 -18.38 -24.92 -1.38
CA LEU A 171 -19.69 -24.50 -0.96
C LEU A 171 -20.64 -25.68 -1.14
N MET A 172 -21.46 -25.97 -0.15
CA MET A 172 -22.51 -26.97 -0.25
C MET A 172 -23.81 -26.30 0.16
N TRP A 173 -24.85 -26.38 -0.64
CA TRP A 173 -26.20 -26.15 -0.11
C TRP A 173 -26.98 -27.47 -0.04
N GLN A 174 -27.73 -27.62 1.02
CA GLN A 174 -28.49 -28.80 1.38
C GLN A 174 -29.97 -28.43 1.43
N SER A 175 -30.77 -29.20 0.70
CA SER A 175 -32.22 -29.09 0.68
C SER A 175 -32.85 -29.50 2.02
N PRO A 176 -34.14 -29.23 2.23
CA PRO A 176 -34.87 -29.74 3.39
C PRO A 176 -34.96 -31.28 3.44
N SER A 177 -34.87 -31.97 2.31
CA SER A 177 -34.85 -33.44 2.24
C SER A 177 -33.48 -34.03 2.62
N GLY A 178 -32.47 -33.18 2.82
CA GLY A 178 -31.11 -33.59 3.16
C GLY A 178 -30.21 -33.85 1.94
N TRP A 179 -30.76 -33.92 0.73
CA TRP A 179 -29.95 -33.97 -0.49
C TRP A 179 -29.17 -32.67 -0.67
N ALA A 180 -27.93 -32.75 -1.12
CA ALA A 180 -27.06 -31.59 -1.23
C ALA A 180 -26.33 -31.52 -2.57
N LEU A 181 -26.00 -30.30 -2.98
CA LEU A 181 -25.10 -30.04 -4.08
C LEU A 181 -23.82 -29.41 -3.55
N LEU A 182 -22.71 -30.09 -3.75
CA LEU A 182 -21.38 -29.64 -3.39
C LEU A 182 -20.72 -29.00 -4.63
N PHE A 183 -20.28 -27.77 -4.46
CA PHE A 183 -19.47 -26.99 -5.38
C PHE A 183 -18.00 -27.09 -4.94
N ASP A 184 -17.14 -27.64 -5.79
CA ASP A 184 -15.69 -27.63 -5.61
C ASP A 184 -15.12 -26.42 -6.36
N LEU A 185 -14.65 -25.45 -5.58
CA LEU A 185 -14.28 -24.10 -6.03
C LEU A 185 -12.75 -23.91 -6.07
N ARG A 186 -11.99 -24.97 -5.82
CA ARG A 186 -10.51 -24.94 -5.74
C ARG A 186 -9.84 -24.61 -7.07
N ASP A 187 -10.54 -24.78 -8.20
CA ASP A 187 -10.05 -24.44 -9.53
C ASP A 187 -10.09 -22.91 -9.84
N GLY A 188 -10.33 -22.07 -8.82
CA GLY A 188 -9.90 -20.66 -8.82
C GLY A 188 -10.94 -19.64 -9.30
N PHE A 189 -11.95 -19.39 -8.46
CA PHE A 189 -12.92 -18.29 -8.64
C PHE A 189 -12.51 -17.05 -7.81
N PRO A 190 -12.09 -15.92 -8.41
CA PRO A 190 -11.65 -14.72 -7.68
C PRO A 190 -12.64 -14.17 -6.67
N LEU A 191 -13.94 -14.38 -6.88
CA LEU A 191 -14.99 -13.98 -5.94
C LEU A 191 -16.17 -14.93 -6.06
N VAL A 192 -16.75 -15.28 -4.93
CA VAL A 192 -17.97 -16.08 -4.79
C VAL A 192 -18.97 -15.25 -4.00
N ASN A 193 -20.17 -15.07 -4.55
CA ASN A 193 -21.22 -14.30 -3.93
C ASN A 193 -22.54 -15.11 -3.94
N LEU A 194 -23.07 -15.38 -2.75
CA LEU A 194 -24.38 -15.99 -2.52
C LEU A 194 -25.31 -14.89 -2.00
N GLN A 195 -26.44 -14.66 -2.66
CA GLN A 195 -27.35 -13.58 -2.34
C GLN A 195 -28.83 -13.97 -2.46
N ASP A 196 -29.69 -13.16 -1.85
CA ASP A 196 -31.15 -13.27 -1.91
C ASP A 196 -31.73 -12.29 -2.92
N ASP A 197 -32.13 -12.81 -4.08
CA ASP A 197 -32.58 -12.00 -5.21
C ASP A 197 -34.02 -11.53 -5.09
N ARG A 198 -34.72 -11.85 -3.99
CA ARG A 198 -35.99 -11.19 -3.66
C ARG A 198 -35.80 -9.68 -3.55
N ARG A 199 -34.57 -9.24 -3.23
CA ARG A 199 -34.14 -7.84 -3.29
C ARG A 199 -34.37 -7.19 -4.65
N PHE A 200 -34.21 -7.96 -5.73
CA PHE A 200 -34.31 -7.53 -7.12
C PHE A 200 -35.61 -8.01 -7.80
N GLY A 201 -36.57 -8.53 -7.01
CA GLY A 201 -37.86 -8.99 -7.51
C GLY A 201 -37.86 -10.40 -8.09
N SER A 202 -36.83 -11.21 -7.82
CA SER A 202 -36.77 -12.62 -8.24
C SER A 202 -36.90 -13.56 -7.03
N GLU A 203 -37.71 -14.61 -7.14
CA GLU A 203 -37.97 -15.56 -6.04
C GLU A 203 -36.92 -16.68 -5.97
N VAL A 204 -35.65 -16.30 -5.88
CA VAL A 204 -34.50 -17.22 -5.84
C VAL A 204 -33.40 -16.75 -4.89
N PHE A 205 -32.60 -17.70 -4.41
CA PHE A 205 -31.24 -17.46 -3.93
C PHE A 205 -30.29 -17.63 -5.11
N GLU A 206 -29.44 -16.64 -5.38
CA GLU A 206 -28.51 -16.64 -6.50
C GLU A 206 -27.07 -16.88 -6.01
N LEU A 207 -26.34 -17.75 -6.72
CA LEU A 207 -24.91 -17.96 -6.55
C LEU A 207 -24.17 -17.46 -7.79
N GLN A 208 -23.24 -16.54 -7.56
CA GLN A 208 -22.36 -15.94 -8.55
C GLN A 208 -20.93 -16.42 -8.32
N LEU A 209 -20.35 -17.05 -9.34
CA LEU A 209 -18.97 -17.52 -9.35
C LEU A 209 -18.19 -16.68 -10.37
N HIS A 210 -17.48 -15.66 -9.88
CA HIS A 210 -16.75 -14.73 -10.75
C HIS A 210 -15.57 -15.43 -11.43
N LEU A 211 -15.40 -15.20 -12.72
CA LEU A 211 -14.29 -15.73 -13.52
C LEU A 211 -13.22 -14.66 -13.76
N LYS A 212 -13.64 -13.44 -14.12
CA LYS A 212 -12.77 -12.29 -14.39
C LYS A 212 -13.54 -10.99 -14.12
N GLY A 213 -12.95 -10.10 -13.34
CA GLY A 213 -13.44 -8.73 -13.17
C GLY A 213 -12.82 -7.77 -14.18
N GLY A 214 -13.55 -6.74 -14.57
CA GLY A 214 -13.05 -5.67 -15.43
C GLY A 214 -13.05 -5.99 -16.93
N PRO A 215 -12.45 -5.10 -17.76
CA PRO A 215 -12.57 -5.15 -19.21
C PRO A 215 -11.85 -6.34 -19.84
N TRP A 216 -12.32 -6.71 -21.04
CA TRP A 216 -11.70 -7.69 -21.93
C TRP A 216 -10.95 -6.99 -23.07
N GLN A 217 -9.76 -7.47 -23.38
CA GLN A 217 -9.05 -7.12 -24.59
C GLN A 217 -9.42 -8.06 -25.74
N GLU A 218 -9.38 -7.57 -26.98
CA GLU A 218 -9.60 -8.41 -28.16
C GLU A 218 -8.54 -9.54 -28.20
N GLY A 219 -9.01 -10.78 -28.36
CA GLY A 219 -8.17 -11.96 -28.38
C GLY A 219 -7.78 -12.49 -27.00
N GLU A 220 -8.09 -11.79 -25.90
CA GLU A 220 -7.87 -12.28 -24.53
C GLU A 220 -8.64 -13.59 -24.31
N THR A 221 -8.03 -14.51 -23.56
CA THR A 221 -8.60 -15.85 -23.29
C THR A 221 -8.72 -16.11 -21.80
N LEU A 222 -9.72 -16.91 -21.42
CA LEU A 222 -9.92 -17.37 -20.04
C LEU A 222 -10.30 -18.84 -20.04
N ARG A 223 -9.75 -19.60 -19.10
CA ARG A 223 -10.17 -20.96 -18.83
C ARG A 223 -10.60 -21.09 -17.38
N ALA A 224 -11.74 -21.74 -17.14
CA ALA A 224 -12.27 -22.02 -15.82
C ALA A 224 -12.79 -23.45 -15.74
N GLN A 225 -12.69 -24.06 -14.56
CA GLN A 225 -13.21 -25.39 -14.29
C GLN A 225 -14.08 -25.33 -13.03
N LEU A 226 -15.21 -26.03 -13.05
CA LEU A 226 -16.11 -26.19 -11.92
C LEU A 226 -16.48 -27.66 -11.80
N ARG A 227 -16.34 -28.22 -10.61
CA ARG A 227 -16.83 -29.57 -10.33
C ARG A 227 -18.01 -29.47 -9.36
N LEU A 228 -19.07 -30.19 -9.70
CA LEU A 228 -20.27 -30.30 -8.89
C LEU A 228 -20.49 -31.77 -8.52
N GLN A 229 -20.91 -32.02 -7.28
CA GLN A 229 -21.25 -33.36 -6.82
C GLN A 229 -22.57 -33.35 -6.06
N VAL A 230 -23.49 -34.24 -6.44
CA VAL A 230 -24.74 -34.49 -5.70
C VAL A 230 -24.45 -35.48 -4.58
N LEU A 231 -24.79 -35.11 -3.36
CA LEU A 231 -24.60 -35.92 -2.16
C LEU A 231 -25.95 -36.34 -1.58
N SER A 232 -26.07 -37.63 -1.22
CA SER A 232 -27.19 -38.11 -0.42
C SER A 232 -27.15 -37.50 1.00
N PRO A 233 -28.25 -37.55 1.77
CA PRO A 233 -28.29 -37.00 3.12
C PRO A 233 -27.17 -37.49 4.04
N THR A 234 -26.84 -38.78 3.99
CA THR A 234 -25.77 -39.37 4.80
C THR A 234 -24.38 -38.92 4.35
N GLN A 235 -24.16 -38.80 3.03
CA GLN A 235 -22.89 -38.30 2.49
C GLN A 235 -22.67 -36.82 2.81
N ALA A 236 -23.71 -36.00 2.70
CA ALA A 236 -23.64 -34.57 3.04
C ALA A 236 -23.27 -34.36 4.51
N GLN A 237 -23.90 -35.10 5.43
CA GLN A 237 -23.56 -35.07 6.86
C GLN A 237 -22.13 -35.54 7.12
N ALA A 238 -21.72 -36.66 6.52
CA ALA A 238 -20.36 -37.19 6.69
C ALA A 238 -19.29 -36.24 6.13
N TRP A 239 -19.57 -35.60 4.98
CA TRP A 239 -18.69 -34.60 4.38
C TRP A 239 -18.52 -33.39 5.31
N GLU A 240 -19.61 -32.81 5.81
CA GLU A 240 -19.56 -31.66 6.72
C GLU A 240 -18.78 -32.00 8.00
N ALA A 241 -19.08 -33.13 8.64
CA ALA A 241 -18.37 -33.57 9.85
C ALA A 241 -16.86 -33.76 9.61
N LYS A 242 -16.50 -34.34 8.46
CA LYS A 242 -15.11 -34.50 8.04
C LYS A 242 -14.43 -33.14 7.83
N MET A 243 -15.08 -32.19 7.16
CA MET A 243 -14.52 -30.86 6.94
C MET A 243 -14.32 -30.10 8.25
N ARG A 244 -15.31 -30.15 9.16
CA ARG A 244 -15.18 -29.53 10.49
C ARG A 244 -14.01 -30.10 11.28
N THR A 245 -13.89 -31.43 11.32
CA THR A 245 -12.77 -32.10 12.00
C THR A 245 -11.41 -31.74 11.39
N ALA A 246 -11.32 -31.69 10.06
CA ALA A 246 -10.08 -31.35 9.36
C ALA A 246 -9.66 -29.90 9.63
N VAL A 247 -10.60 -28.97 9.55
CA VAL A 247 -10.40 -27.55 9.86
C VAL A 247 -9.98 -27.38 11.32
N GLU A 248 -10.67 -28.01 12.27
CA GLU A 248 -10.33 -27.94 13.69
C GLU A 248 -8.92 -28.49 13.97
N ALA A 249 -8.53 -29.60 13.31
CA ALA A 249 -7.19 -30.15 13.45
C ALA A 249 -6.10 -29.20 12.90
N GLU A 250 -6.38 -28.50 11.81
CA GLU A 250 -5.44 -27.53 11.22
C GLU A 250 -5.36 -26.23 12.02
N GLN A 251 -6.50 -25.73 12.48
CA GLN A 251 -6.60 -24.50 13.24
C GLN A 251 -6.20 -24.69 14.70
N SER A 252 -6.25 -25.89 15.28
CA SER A 252 -5.82 -26.12 16.65
C SER A 252 -4.30 -26.04 16.82
N GLN A 253 -3.88 -25.39 17.91
CA GLN A 253 -2.49 -25.33 18.33
C GLN A 253 -2.46 -25.29 19.86
N THR A 254 -1.80 -26.30 20.47
CA THR A 254 -1.58 -26.28 21.91
C THR A 254 -0.23 -25.60 22.18
N PHE A 255 -0.27 -24.48 22.89
CA PHE A 255 0.93 -23.77 23.35
C PHE A 255 1.36 -24.18 24.75
N GLN A 256 0.48 -24.80 25.52
CA GLN A 256 0.81 -25.29 26.85
C GLN A 256 1.53 -26.64 26.75
N LYS A 257 2.59 -26.80 27.54
CA LYS A 257 3.30 -28.06 27.69
C LYS A 257 3.58 -28.31 29.16
N ARG A 258 3.49 -29.58 29.56
CA ARG A 258 3.91 -30.09 30.86
C ARG A 258 4.92 -31.19 30.60
N ALA A 259 6.14 -31.02 31.11
CA ALA A 259 7.23 -31.95 30.92
C ALA A 259 8.34 -31.74 31.97
N PRO A 260 9.23 -32.73 32.16
CA PRO A 260 10.49 -32.52 32.87
C PRO A 260 11.33 -31.42 32.22
N PHE A 261 12.17 -30.73 32.99
CA PHE A 261 13.01 -29.66 32.45
C PHE A 261 14.33 -30.21 31.90
N ARG A 262 14.46 -30.32 30.57
CA ARG A 262 15.64 -30.86 29.89
C ARG A 262 15.85 -30.24 28.50
N LEU A 263 17.10 -29.89 28.18
CA LEU A 263 17.53 -29.64 26.81
C LEU A 263 17.93 -30.98 26.17
N ARG A 264 17.13 -31.47 25.21
CA ARG A 264 17.33 -32.80 24.61
C ARG A 264 18.31 -32.79 23.45
N SER A 265 18.18 -31.82 22.55
CA SER A 265 19.03 -31.73 21.37
C SER A 265 19.31 -30.29 20.98
N VAL A 266 20.51 -30.08 20.44
CA VAL A 266 20.99 -28.84 19.84
C VAL A 266 21.52 -29.19 18.46
N ALA A 267 20.82 -28.76 17.41
CA ALA A 267 21.10 -29.14 16.04
C ALA A 267 21.36 -27.89 15.18
N PRO A 268 22.63 -27.50 14.96
CA PRO A 268 22.97 -26.42 14.03
C PRO A 268 22.75 -26.83 12.57
N SER A 269 22.33 -25.87 11.74
CA SER A 269 22.19 -26.06 10.29
C SER A 269 23.53 -26.26 9.58
N ALA A 270 24.62 -25.72 10.15
CA ALA A 270 25.97 -25.85 9.61
C ALA A 270 27.04 -25.70 10.72
N GLN A 271 28.22 -26.27 10.48
CA GLN A 271 29.42 -26.07 11.33
C GLN A 271 30.45 -25.13 10.68
N ARG A 272 30.26 -24.83 9.39
CA ARG A 272 31.07 -23.92 8.59
C ARG A 272 30.14 -23.02 7.80
N LEU A 273 30.39 -21.72 7.84
CA LEU A 273 29.62 -20.69 7.15
C LEU A 273 30.57 -19.68 6.52
N ARG A 274 30.08 -18.90 5.56
CA ARG A 274 30.77 -17.68 5.16
C ARG A 274 30.29 -16.49 5.98
N ARG A 275 31.08 -15.43 6.06
CA ARG A 275 30.68 -14.16 6.71
C ARG A 275 29.36 -13.67 6.11
N TYR A 276 28.44 -13.24 6.97
CA TYR A 276 27.06 -12.86 6.66
C TYR A 276 26.11 -13.98 6.17
N GLU A 277 26.52 -15.24 6.26
CA GLU A 277 25.64 -16.40 6.01
C GLU A 277 24.97 -16.85 7.32
N PRO A 278 23.64 -17.02 7.37
CA PRO A 278 22.95 -17.25 8.63
C PRO A 278 23.07 -18.69 9.14
N LEU A 279 23.33 -18.84 10.43
CA LEU A 279 23.19 -20.06 11.20
C LEU A 279 21.77 -20.15 11.78
N GLU A 280 21.11 -21.29 11.63
CA GLU A 280 19.94 -21.64 12.43
C GLU A 280 20.30 -22.81 13.34
N VAL A 281 20.00 -22.69 14.63
CA VAL A 281 20.18 -23.77 15.61
C VAL A 281 18.81 -24.21 16.09
N ARG A 282 18.42 -25.43 15.74
CA ARG A 282 17.16 -26.05 16.18
C ARG A 282 17.36 -26.73 17.54
N LEU A 283 16.38 -26.56 18.41
CA LEU A 283 16.40 -27.03 19.79
C LEU A 283 15.16 -27.86 20.10
N GLU A 284 15.37 -29.03 20.70
CA GLU A 284 14.30 -29.78 21.34
C GLU A 284 14.39 -29.59 22.85
N VAL A 285 13.41 -28.88 23.40
CA VAL A 285 13.32 -28.57 24.82
C VAL A 285 12.10 -29.25 25.43
N GLU A 286 12.34 -29.97 26.51
CA GLU A 286 11.31 -30.40 27.43
C GLU A 286 11.28 -29.42 28.59
N ALA A 287 10.11 -28.83 28.81
CA ALA A 287 9.87 -27.88 29.88
C ALA A 287 8.36 -27.76 30.09
N THR A 288 8.00 -27.28 31.27
CA THR A 288 6.65 -26.86 31.60
C THR A 288 6.50 -25.37 31.34
N TYR A 289 5.60 -25.02 30.43
CA TYR A 289 5.20 -23.64 30.10
C TYR A 289 3.74 -23.58 29.67
N ASP A 290 3.08 -22.46 29.96
CA ASP A 290 1.77 -22.05 29.49
C ASP A 290 1.86 -21.28 28.17
N ASN A 291 2.93 -20.50 28.00
CA ASN A 291 3.17 -19.70 26.82
C ASN A 291 4.63 -19.80 26.36
N PRO A 292 4.93 -20.46 25.22
CA PRO A 292 6.30 -20.62 24.73
C PRO A 292 6.88 -19.32 24.16
N PHE A 293 6.07 -18.28 24.02
CA PHE A 293 6.48 -16.96 23.54
C PHE A 293 6.86 -16.01 24.69
N ASP A 294 6.48 -16.32 25.93
CA ASP A 294 6.77 -15.50 27.10
C ASP A 294 8.15 -15.89 27.69
N PRO A 295 9.16 -15.01 27.62
CA PRO A 295 10.47 -15.27 28.19
C PRO A 295 10.46 -15.39 29.72
N GLU A 296 9.39 -14.97 30.41
CA GLU A 296 9.23 -15.22 31.84
C GLU A 296 8.82 -16.66 32.14
N ASP A 297 8.26 -17.40 31.18
CA ASP A 297 7.87 -18.80 31.36
C ASP A 297 8.96 -19.75 30.84
N ILE A 298 9.46 -19.48 29.62
CA ILE A 298 10.61 -20.17 29.04
C ILE A 298 11.48 -19.21 28.21
N ARG A 299 12.75 -19.08 28.58
CA ARG A 299 13.72 -18.23 27.89
C ARG A 299 14.81 -19.06 27.23
N ILE A 300 14.99 -18.84 25.94
CA ILE A 300 16.07 -19.41 25.14
C ILE A 300 17.03 -18.29 24.73
N GLU A 301 18.32 -18.49 24.94
CA GLU A 301 19.40 -17.58 24.55
C GLU A 301 20.58 -18.40 24.02
N ALA A 302 21.32 -17.85 23.06
CA ALA A 302 22.67 -18.32 22.74
C ALA A 302 23.70 -17.33 23.23
N GLU A 303 24.65 -17.81 24.02
CA GLU A 303 25.89 -17.07 24.30
C GLU A 303 26.88 -17.35 23.17
N VAL A 304 27.37 -16.29 22.52
CA VAL A 304 28.32 -16.38 21.42
C VAL A 304 29.60 -15.62 21.78
N THR A 305 30.75 -16.25 21.63
CA THR A 305 32.07 -15.60 21.69
C THR A 305 32.59 -15.45 20.26
N THR A 306 32.86 -14.22 19.85
CA THR A 306 33.40 -13.88 18.52
C THR A 306 34.90 -14.18 18.41
N PRO A 307 35.48 -14.24 17.20
CA PRO A 307 36.93 -14.32 17.00
C PRO A 307 37.71 -13.20 17.70
N SER A 308 37.17 -11.99 17.75
CA SER A 308 37.74 -10.86 18.51
C SER A 308 37.57 -10.94 20.03
N GLY A 309 36.89 -11.96 20.55
CA GLY A 309 36.65 -12.16 21.99
C GLY A 309 35.44 -11.42 22.56
N ARG A 310 34.63 -10.76 21.71
CA ARG A 310 33.36 -10.14 22.16
C ARG A 310 32.38 -11.23 22.57
N ARG A 311 31.59 -10.96 23.61
CA ARG A 311 30.49 -11.84 24.06
C ARG A 311 29.17 -11.23 23.67
N LEU A 312 28.35 -12.01 22.97
CA LEU A 312 27.03 -11.62 22.47
C LEU A 312 25.98 -12.55 23.10
N SER A 313 24.79 -12.01 23.37
CA SER A 313 23.60 -12.79 23.72
C SER A 313 22.61 -12.67 22.57
N VAL A 314 22.18 -13.82 22.03
CA VAL A 314 21.25 -13.89 20.91
C VAL A 314 19.96 -14.55 21.39
N PRO A 315 18.80 -13.86 21.36
CA PRO A 315 17.55 -14.44 21.83
C PRO A 315 17.05 -15.54 20.89
N GLY A 316 16.58 -16.64 21.47
CA GLY A 316 15.83 -17.68 20.75
C GLY A 316 14.32 -17.44 20.74
N PHE A 317 13.62 -18.18 19.90
CA PHE A 317 12.18 -18.05 19.65
C PHE A 317 11.52 -19.42 19.41
N PHE A 318 10.21 -19.49 19.61
CA PHE A 318 9.38 -20.67 19.30
C PHE A 318 8.87 -20.61 17.85
N THR A 319 8.86 -21.73 17.13
CA THR A 319 8.46 -21.76 15.72
C THR A 319 7.85 -23.08 15.28
N GLN A 320 7.25 -23.09 14.09
CA GLN A 320 6.70 -24.24 13.39
C GLN A 320 7.07 -24.08 11.91
N ASN A 321 7.56 -25.17 11.29
CA ASN A 321 7.81 -25.18 9.86
C ASN A 321 6.50 -25.37 9.10
N PHE A 322 6.43 -24.72 7.94
CA PHE A 322 5.35 -24.90 6.97
C PHE A 322 5.91 -25.23 5.59
N GLN A 323 5.05 -25.77 4.74
CA GLN A 323 5.29 -25.97 3.32
C GLN A 323 4.19 -25.25 2.53
N ARG A 324 4.59 -24.50 1.49
CA ARG A 324 3.68 -23.93 0.49
C ARG A 324 3.15 -25.07 -0.38
N VAL A 325 1.83 -25.17 -0.48
CA VAL A 325 1.13 -26.09 -1.37
C VAL A 325 0.37 -25.22 -2.38
N ALA A 326 0.74 -25.34 -3.65
CA ALA A 326 0.07 -24.65 -4.74
C ALA A 326 -1.12 -25.50 -5.22
N GLU A 327 -2.34 -24.98 -5.05
CA GLU A 327 -3.56 -25.52 -5.68
C GLU A 327 -4.17 -24.40 -6.55
N GLY A 328 -3.97 -24.48 -7.86
CA GLY A 328 -4.42 -23.45 -8.80
C GLY A 328 -3.68 -22.11 -8.65
N LYS A 329 -4.42 -21.01 -8.50
CA LYS A 329 -3.89 -19.64 -8.32
C LYS A 329 -3.69 -19.24 -6.85
N ARG A 330 -3.96 -20.15 -5.89
CA ARG A 330 -3.94 -19.86 -4.44
C ARG A 330 -2.81 -20.59 -3.73
N GLU A 331 -2.35 -20.01 -2.63
CA GLU A 331 -1.21 -20.48 -1.85
C GLU A 331 -1.63 -20.91 -0.44
N ARG A 332 -1.57 -22.21 -0.17
CA ARG A 332 -1.88 -22.78 1.14
C ARG A 332 -0.61 -23.15 1.90
N LEU A 333 -0.65 -23.05 3.24
CA LEU A 333 0.41 -23.55 4.10
C LEU A 333 0.01 -24.83 4.83
N ARG A 334 0.88 -25.85 4.75
CA ARG A 334 0.75 -27.09 5.52
C ARG A 334 1.82 -27.16 6.61
N LYS A 335 1.43 -27.47 7.85
CA LYS A 335 2.36 -27.71 8.98
C LYS A 335 3.31 -28.87 8.66
N VAL A 336 4.61 -28.69 8.89
CA VAL A 336 5.67 -29.70 8.69
C VAL A 336 6.37 -30.01 10.02
N GLY A 337 6.20 -31.24 10.52
CA GLY A 337 6.74 -31.65 11.82
C GLY A 337 6.10 -30.94 13.00
N LYS A 338 6.64 -31.15 14.20
CA LYS A 338 6.17 -30.50 15.45
C LYS A 338 6.82 -29.13 15.64
N PRO A 339 6.19 -28.21 16.41
CA PRO A 339 6.82 -26.96 16.80
C PRO A 339 8.09 -27.19 17.62
N PHE A 340 9.03 -26.25 17.56
CA PHE A 340 10.34 -26.32 18.21
C PHE A 340 10.85 -24.93 18.59
N PHE A 341 11.93 -24.87 19.38
CA PHE A 341 12.65 -23.62 19.66
C PHE A 341 13.85 -23.49 18.72
N ALA A 342 14.17 -22.26 18.32
CA ALA A 342 15.31 -21.97 17.45
C ALA A 342 16.06 -20.73 17.91
N VAL A 343 17.34 -20.66 17.52
CA VAL A 343 18.16 -19.44 17.57
C VAL A 343 18.71 -19.18 16.16
N ARG A 344 18.74 -17.92 15.74
CA ARG A 344 19.38 -17.52 14.48
C ARG A 344 20.49 -16.50 14.69
N PHE A 345 21.62 -16.74 14.05
CA PHE A 345 22.81 -15.92 14.20
C PHE A 345 23.54 -15.77 12.86
N THR A 346 24.01 -14.57 12.55
CA THR A 346 24.72 -14.24 11.32
C THR A 346 26.11 -13.71 11.69
N PRO A 347 27.20 -14.44 11.41
CA PRO A 347 28.54 -14.04 11.81
C PRO A 347 29.05 -12.87 10.97
N THR A 348 29.61 -11.84 11.62
CA THR A 348 30.11 -10.60 10.98
C THR A 348 31.63 -10.47 10.95
N GLU A 349 32.35 -11.35 11.66
CA GLU A 349 33.81 -11.50 11.66
C GLU A 349 34.20 -12.86 11.04
N VAL A 350 35.35 -12.91 10.37
CA VAL A 350 35.99 -14.15 9.90
C VAL A 350 36.75 -14.79 11.05
N GLY A 351 36.74 -16.13 11.13
CA GLY A 351 37.48 -16.89 12.15
C GLY A 351 36.60 -17.89 12.90
N THR A 352 37.07 -18.38 14.03
CA THR A 352 36.36 -19.37 14.84
C THR A 352 35.55 -18.71 15.94
N TYR A 353 34.24 -18.92 15.92
CA TYR A 353 33.33 -18.58 17.00
C TYR A 353 33.19 -19.78 17.92
N ARG A 354 32.75 -19.51 19.16
CA ARG A 354 32.21 -20.54 20.04
C ARG A 354 30.85 -20.09 20.55
N TYR A 355 29.86 -20.96 20.53
CA TYR A 355 28.54 -20.66 21.08
C TYR A 355 28.02 -21.79 21.96
N ARG A 356 27.10 -21.47 22.88
CA ARG A 356 26.32 -22.45 23.64
C ARG A 356 24.89 -21.94 23.81
N ILE A 357 23.97 -22.86 24.05
CA ILE A 357 22.56 -22.56 24.28
C ILE A 357 22.30 -22.56 25.79
N LEU A 358 21.62 -21.51 26.27
CA LEU A 358 21.08 -21.45 27.62
C LEU A 358 19.56 -21.46 27.55
N VAL A 359 18.98 -22.34 28.36
CA VAL A 359 17.54 -22.47 28.53
C VAL A 359 17.23 -22.18 29.99
N THR A 360 16.37 -21.20 30.25
CA THR A 360 15.84 -20.90 31.58
C THR A 360 14.35 -21.22 31.57
N GLY A 361 13.88 -22.06 32.49
CA GLY A 361 12.49 -22.54 32.51
C GLY A 361 12.23 -23.39 33.75
N ARG A 362 11.16 -24.18 33.76
CA ARG A 362 10.78 -25.05 34.89
C ARG A 362 10.31 -26.42 34.42
N GLY A 363 10.38 -27.40 35.33
CA GLY A 363 9.76 -28.72 35.18
C GLY A 363 8.40 -28.77 35.84
N GLU A 364 7.70 -29.89 35.76
CA GLU A 364 6.40 -30.08 36.45
C GLU A 364 6.48 -29.99 37.97
N LYS A 365 7.58 -30.44 38.57
CA LYS A 365 7.77 -30.55 40.03
C LYS A 365 8.91 -29.70 40.57
N GLU A 366 9.55 -28.90 39.73
CA GLU A 366 10.77 -28.17 40.04
C GLU A 366 10.54 -26.65 39.93
N GLY A 367 11.29 -25.88 40.74
CA GLY A 367 11.35 -24.42 40.58
C GLY A 367 12.01 -24.02 39.26
N LYS A 368 11.99 -22.72 38.93
CA LYS A 368 12.72 -22.22 37.76
C LYS A 368 14.21 -22.56 37.88
N GLY A 369 14.77 -23.17 36.85
CA GLY A 369 16.17 -23.54 36.72
C GLY A 369 16.74 -23.11 35.38
N GLN A 370 18.05 -23.34 35.22
CA GLN A 370 18.76 -23.06 33.98
C GLN A 370 19.58 -24.30 33.57
N VAL A 371 19.54 -24.63 32.29
CA VAL A 371 20.41 -25.66 31.68
C VAL A 371 21.19 -25.03 30.54
N ALA A 372 22.46 -25.40 30.43
CA ALA A 372 23.33 -24.96 29.34
C ALA A 372 23.81 -26.17 28.53
N SER A 373 23.92 -26.01 27.22
CA SER A 373 24.62 -26.98 26.37
C SER A 373 26.13 -26.92 26.58
N GLU A 374 26.85 -27.85 25.97
CA GLU A 374 28.28 -27.70 25.71
C GLU A 374 28.56 -26.52 24.76
N TRP A 375 29.84 -26.14 24.64
CA TRP A 375 30.30 -25.12 23.70
C TRP A 375 30.58 -25.73 22.33
N PHE A 376 29.87 -25.26 21.31
CA PHE A 376 30.04 -25.64 19.91
C PHE A 376 30.99 -24.67 19.19
N PRO A 377 31.93 -25.14 18.36
CA PRO A 377 32.69 -24.30 17.45
C PRO A 377 31.87 -23.97 16.20
N LEU A 378 32.08 -22.78 15.64
CA LEU A 378 31.60 -22.40 14.31
C LEU A 378 32.75 -21.76 13.53
N SER A 379 33.12 -22.35 12.39
CA SER A 379 34.16 -21.81 11.51
C SER A 379 33.55 -20.86 10.49
N VAL A 380 34.06 -19.64 10.39
CA VAL A 380 33.54 -18.63 9.46
C VAL A 380 34.62 -18.21 8.48
N GLU A 381 34.33 -18.40 7.20
CA GLU A 381 35.21 -18.06 6.07
C GLU A 381 34.87 -16.68 5.48
N PRO A 382 35.80 -16.03 4.76
CA PRO A 382 35.50 -14.79 4.06
C PRO A 382 34.37 -14.94 3.04
N ASN A 383 33.53 -13.91 2.93
CA ASN A 383 32.54 -13.76 1.86
C ASN A 383 32.84 -12.48 1.07
N PRO A 384 33.54 -12.57 -0.09
CA PRO A 384 33.94 -11.37 -0.83
C PRO A 384 32.78 -10.66 -1.52
N GLN A 385 31.62 -11.29 -1.64
CA GLN A 385 30.43 -10.70 -2.28
C GLN A 385 29.48 -10.02 -1.28
N ALA A 386 29.64 -10.30 0.01
CA ALA A 386 28.74 -9.76 1.00
C ALA A 386 29.10 -8.32 1.36
N LYS A 387 28.07 -7.47 1.40
CA LYS A 387 28.17 -6.04 1.73
C LYS A 387 27.99 -5.76 3.22
N GLY A 388 27.51 -6.76 3.98
CA GLY A 388 27.14 -6.60 5.38
C GLY A 388 25.81 -5.88 5.57
N PHE A 389 25.54 -5.48 6.81
CA PHE A 389 24.29 -4.80 7.14
C PHE A 389 24.33 -3.32 6.70
N VAL A 390 23.16 -2.73 6.50
CA VAL A 390 23.06 -1.30 6.22
C VAL A 390 23.12 -0.50 7.53
N ARG A 391 23.80 0.64 7.48
CA ARG A 391 24.02 1.59 8.58
C ARG A 391 23.67 2.99 8.13
N ARG A 392 23.36 3.84 9.10
CA ARG A 392 23.36 5.29 8.89
C ARG A 392 24.76 5.72 8.46
N GLY A 393 24.87 6.40 7.32
CA GLY A 393 26.13 7.02 6.89
C GLY A 393 26.48 8.25 7.72
N ARG A 394 27.67 8.79 7.50
CA ARG A 394 28.14 9.99 8.22
C ARG A 394 27.24 11.22 7.99
N HIS A 395 26.59 11.30 6.83
CA HIS A 395 25.80 12.45 6.39
C HIS A 395 24.33 12.05 6.13
N TRP A 396 23.82 12.28 4.91
CA TRP A 396 22.40 12.16 4.56
C TRP A 396 21.98 10.78 4.04
N HIS A 397 22.92 9.98 3.57
CA HIS A 397 22.67 8.69 2.93
C HIS A 397 23.09 7.52 3.81
N LEU A 398 22.63 6.32 3.47
CA LEU A 398 22.99 5.09 4.15
C LEU A 398 24.23 4.46 3.51
N GLN A 399 24.85 3.53 4.22
CA GLN A 399 25.98 2.77 3.72
C GLN A 399 25.98 1.34 4.27
N PHE A 400 26.50 0.42 3.48
CA PHE A 400 26.86 -0.91 3.91
C PHE A 400 28.04 -0.89 4.88
N GLU A 401 28.16 -1.90 5.75
CA GLU A 401 29.31 -2.04 6.67
C GLU A 401 30.66 -2.10 5.95
N GLU A 402 30.70 -2.61 4.71
CA GLU A 402 31.91 -2.62 3.88
C GLU A 402 32.20 -1.27 3.19
N GLY A 403 31.39 -0.23 3.45
CA GLY A 403 31.63 1.16 3.03
C GLY A 403 31.02 1.57 1.69
N GLU A 404 30.28 0.70 1.03
CA GLU A 404 29.50 1.06 -0.17
C GLU A 404 28.26 1.90 0.20
N PRO A 405 27.94 2.97 -0.53
CA PRO A 405 26.68 3.68 -0.32
C PRO A 405 25.47 2.77 -0.57
N PHE A 406 24.42 2.97 0.22
CA PHE A 406 23.10 2.41 0.00
C PHE A 406 22.09 3.55 -0.12
N VAL A 407 21.52 3.71 -1.31
CA VAL A 407 20.43 4.64 -1.57
C VAL A 407 19.19 3.79 -1.85
N PRO A 408 18.15 3.85 -0.99
CA PRO A 408 16.89 3.16 -1.23
C PRO A 408 16.23 3.69 -2.51
N VAL A 409 16.07 2.82 -3.50
CA VAL A 409 15.26 3.05 -4.70
C VAL A 409 14.12 2.05 -4.62
N GLY A 410 12.93 2.54 -4.34
CA GLY A 410 11.82 1.68 -3.96
C GLY A 410 10.54 2.42 -3.62
N LEU A 411 9.58 1.67 -3.07
CA LEU A 411 8.25 2.15 -2.74
C LEU A 411 7.60 1.31 -1.62
N ASP A 412 6.38 1.67 -1.25
CA ASP A 412 5.49 0.85 -0.43
C ASP A 412 5.05 -0.41 -1.19
N VAL A 413 5.16 -1.58 -0.56
CA VAL A 413 4.60 -2.85 -1.06
C VAL A 413 3.88 -3.52 0.11
N CYS A 414 2.96 -2.78 0.71
CA CYS A 414 2.58 -2.97 2.11
C CYS A 414 1.90 -4.30 2.38
N TRP A 415 1.08 -4.82 1.45
CA TRP A 415 0.41 -6.11 1.62
C TRP A 415 0.10 -6.84 0.33
N SER A 416 -0.11 -8.15 0.45
CA SER A 416 -0.67 -9.00 -0.60
C SER A 416 -1.82 -9.88 -0.11
N GLY A 417 -2.30 -9.64 1.13
CA GLY A 417 -3.25 -10.53 1.78
C GLY A 417 -2.65 -11.88 2.16
N ASN A 418 -1.34 -11.94 2.46
CA ASN A 418 -0.54 -13.16 2.69
C ASN A 418 -0.18 -14.01 1.45
N ASN A 419 -0.36 -13.48 0.23
CA ASN A 419 0.07 -14.13 -1.01
C ASN A 419 1.55 -13.87 -1.30
N LEU A 420 2.43 -14.86 -1.11
CA LEU A 420 3.86 -14.72 -1.38
C LEU A 420 4.18 -14.71 -2.88
N THR A 421 3.35 -15.35 -3.70
CA THR A 421 3.48 -15.32 -5.18
C THR A 421 3.35 -13.89 -5.73
N ALA A 422 2.51 -13.05 -5.10
CA ALA A 422 2.44 -11.63 -5.46
C ALA A 422 3.76 -10.91 -5.18
N TYR A 423 4.38 -11.14 -4.02
CA TYR A 423 5.70 -10.61 -3.70
C TYR A 423 6.80 -11.13 -4.63
N GLU A 424 6.77 -12.41 -5.01
CA GLU A 424 7.71 -12.96 -6.01
C GLU A 424 7.62 -12.19 -7.34
N ARG A 425 6.39 -11.91 -7.82
CA ARG A 425 6.16 -11.10 -9.02
C ARG A 425 6.69 -9.67 -8.85
N TRP A 426 6.26 -8.98 -7.79
CA TRP A 426 6.62 -7.57 -7.57
C TRP A 426 8.12 -7.39 -7.37
N PHE A 427 8.76 -8.20 -6.52
CA PHE A 427 10.21 -8.07 -6.27
C PHE A 427 11.06 -8.50 -7.47
N THR A 428 10.56 -9.42 -8.30
CA THR A 428 11.20 -9.72 -9.60
C THR A 428 11.17 -8.50 -10.52
N ALA A 429 10.01 -7.85 -10.67
CA ALA A 429 9.88 -6.65 -11.49
C ALA A 429 10.75 -5.49 -10.96
N MET A 430 10.79 -5.31 -9.64
CA MET A 430 11.67 -4.32 -8.98
C MET A 430 13.14 -4.58 -9.30
N ARG A 431 13.62 -5.82 -9.11
CA ARG A 431 14.99 -6.23 -9.43
C ARG A 431 15.34 -5.97 -10.90
N GLU A 432 14.46 -6.31 -11.83
CA GLU A 432 14.65 -6.12 -13.28
C GLU A 432 14.79 -4.65 -13.71
N HIS A 433 14.34 -3.74 -12.85
CA HIS A 433 14.46 -2.29 -13.03
C HIS A 433 15.36 -1.61 -11.99
N GLY A 434 16.14 -2.39 -11.25
CA GLY A 434 17.19 -1.89 -10.36
C GLY A 434 16.71 -1.30 -9.03
N ALA A 435 15.43 -1.43 -8.70
CA ALA A 435 14.92 -1.10 -7.36
C ALA A 435 15.46 -2.10 -6.32
N ASN A 436 15.71 -1.62 -5.10
CA ASN A 436 16.41 -2.34 -4.04
C ASN A 436 15.73 -2.21 -2.66
N PHE A 437 14.58 -1.54 -2.57
CA PHE A 437 13.93 -1.23 -1.30
C PHE A 437 12.42 -1.44 -1.37
N ALA A 438 11.83 -2.01 -0.31
CA ALA A 438 10.39 -2.09 -0.16
C ALA A 438 9.97 -1.89 1.30
N ARG A 439 8.85 -1.19 1.52
CA ARG A 439 8.21 -1.08 2.84
C ARG A 439 7.05 -2.06 2.97
N ILE A 440 7.01 -2.81 4.07
CA ILE A 440 6.02 -3.86 4.34
C ILE A 440 5.25 -3.55 5.61
N TRP A 441 3.93 -3.66 5.57
CA TRP A 441 3.06 -3.55 6.74
C TRP A 441 2.83 -4.92 7.36
N LEU A 442 3.15 -5.05 8.65
CA LEU A 442 2.81 -6.22 9.46
C LEU A 442 1.47 -5.97 10.15
N VAL A 443 0.38 -6.20 9.42
CA VAL A 443 -0.99 -5.88 9.85
C VAL A 443 -1.87 -7.12 9.89
N ARG A 444 -3.06 -7.02 10.50
CA ARG A 444 -3.95 -8.18 10.71
C ARG A 444 -4.31 -8.93 9.42
N TRP A 445 -4.36 -8.26 8.27
CA TRP A 445 -4.58 -8.89 6.95
C TRP A 445 -3.30 -9.21 6.16
N ASN A 446 -2.11 -8.95 6.71
CA ASN A 446 -0.83 -9.20 6.04
C ASN A 446 0.31 -9.41 7.04
N MET A 447 0.66 -10.67 7.29
CA MET A 447 1.80 -11.11 8.10
C MET A 447 1.88 -10.50 9.52
N GLY A 448 0.79 -9.98 10.06
CA GLY A 448 0.68 -9.60 11.46
C GLY A 448 0.91 -10.79 12.38
N LEU A 449 1.55 -10.57 13.54
CA LEU A 449 1.88 -11.65 14.47
C LEU A 449 0.80 -11.89 15.53
N GLU A 450 0.06 -10.86 15.89
CA GLU A 450 -0.79 -10.85 17.09
C GLU A 450 -2.09 -10.13 16.78
N TRP A 451 -3.20 -10.85 16.90
CA TRP A 451 -4.55 -10.31 16.75
C TRP A 451 -5.56 -11.22 17.48
N VAL A 452 -6.84 -10.86 17.52
CA VAL A 452 -7.89 -11.76 18.02
C VAL A 452 -8.13 -12.92 17.04
N PRO A 453 -8.54 -14.11 17.52
CA PRO A 453 -8.95 -15.21 16.65
C PRO A 453 -10.00 -14.79 15.62
N ASP A 454 -9.99 -15.43 14.45
CA ASP A 454 -10.97 -15.29 13.36
C ASP A 454 -11.08 -13.90 12.68
N ASP A 455 -10.20 -12.94 13.01
CA ASP A 455 -10.13 -11.63 12.34
C ASP A 455 -8.76 -11.39 11.69
N GLY A 456 -8.74 -11.27 10.35
CA GLY A 456 -7.51 -11.11 9.57
C GLY A 456 -7.06 -12.39 8.85
N ASN A 457 -5.81 -12.42 8.35
CA ASN A 457 -5.33 -13.43 7.40
C ASN A 457 -4.33 -14.44 7.98
N GLY A 458 -4.15 -14.51 9.30
CA GLY A 458 -3.28 -15.49 9.97
C GLY A 458 -4.01 -16.33 11.02
N LEU A 459 -3.37 -17.40 11.49
CA LEU A 459 -3.87 -18.16 12.65
C LEU A 459 -3.57 -17.39 13.94
N TYR A 460 -4.46 -16.49 14.32
CA TYR A 460 -4.34 -15.62 15.48
C TYR A 460 -4.85 -16.25 16.78
N TRP A 461 -4.19 -15.92 17.89
CA TRP A 461 -4.37 -16.59 19.18
C TRP A 461 -4.60 -15.64 20.37
N GLY A 462 -4.78 -14.34 20.09
CA GLY A 462 -4.90 -13.31 21.10
C GLY A 462 -3.56 -12.84 21.67
N LEU A 463 -3.65 -12.07 22.74
CA LEU A 463 -2.53 -11.33 23.34
C LEU A 463 -1.41 -12.26 23.84
N GLY A 464 -0.17 -11.92 23.48
CA GLY A 464 1.04 -12.64 23.89
C GLY A 464 1.28 -13.97 23.17
N LYS A 465 0.45 -14.36 22.18
CA LYS A 465 0.59 -15.61 21.42
C LYS A 465 0.62 -15.33 19.93
N TYR A 466 1.69 -15.74 19.26
CA TYR A 466 1.97 -15.31 17.89
C TYR A 466 1.54 -16.31 16.82
N SER A 467 0.99 -15.79 15.71
CA SER A 467 0.66 -16.54 14.50
C SER A 467 1.94 -17.10 13.87
N LEU A 468 2.17 -18.41 14.05
CA LEU A 468 3.37 -19.08 13.57
C LEU A 468 3.40 -19.20 12.04
N ASP A 469 2.23 -19.25 11.40
CA ASP A 469 2.07 -19.29 9.95
C ASP A 469 2.44 -17.93 9.33
N ASN A 470 1.96 -16.80 9.87
CA ASN A 470 2.43 -15.48 9.43
C ASN A 470 3.90 -15.26 9.75
N ALA A 471 4.34 -15.74 10.92
CA ALA A 471 5.74 -15.63 11.28
C ALA A 471 6.66 -16.37 10.29
N TRP A 472 6.21 -17.52 9.77
CA TRP A 472 6.90 -18.27 8.71
C TRP A 472 6.80 -17.58 7.34
N ARG A 473 5.63 -17.01 6.98
CA ARG A 473 5.47 -16.25 5.72
C ARG A 473 6.43 -15.07 5.63
N LEU A 474 6.62 -14.33 6.72
CA LEU A 474 7.57 -13.22 6.76
C LEU A 474 9.02 -13.68 6.55
N GLU A 475 9.38 -14.89 6.99
CA GLU A 475 10.71 -15.47 6.69
C GLU A 475 10.86 -15.79 5.21
N GLU A 476 9.82 -16.35 4.60
CA GLU A 476 9.85 -16.65 3.17
C GLU A 476 9.86 -15.36 2.35
N LEU A 477 9.13 -14.31 2.76
CA LEU A 477 9.24 -12.98 2.17
C LEU A 477 10.67 -12.44 2.24
N LEU A 478 11.36 -12.59 3.38
CA LEU A 478 12.77 -12.19 3.50
C LEU A 478 13.68 -12.96 2.54
N ARG A 479 13.44 -14.27 2.32
CA ARG A 479 14.17 -15.04 1.31
C ARG A 479 13.87 -14.58 -0.11
N ILE A 480 12.62 -14.23 -0.40
CA ILE A 480 12.22 -13.66 -1.70
C ILE A 480 12.90 -12.30 -1.90
N ALA A 481 12.96 -11.46 -0.86
CA ALA A 481 13.66 -10.17 -0.88
C ALA A 481 15.17 -10.34 -1.12
N GLU A 482 15.82 -11.24 -0.39
CA GLU A 482 17.25 -11.57 -0.53
C GLU A 482 17.60 -11.99 -1.96
N ARG A 483 16.85 -12.95 -2.53
CA ARG A 483 17.05 -13.41 -3.93
C ARG A 483 16.88 -12.30 -4.96
N ASN A 484 16.14 -11.25 -4.63
CA ASN A 484 15.88 -10.12 -5.52
C ASN A 484 16.71 -8.87 -5.18
N GLY A 485 17.58 -8.93 -4.16
CA GLY A 485 18.38 -7.78 -3.74
C GLY A 485 17.54 -6.65 -3.12
N ILE A 486 16.35 -6.96 -2.60
CA ILE A 486 15.46 -6.01 -1.95
C ILE A 486 15.73 -5.99 -0.45
N TYR A 487 15.79 -4.79 0.14
CA TYR A 487 15.92 -4.57 1.58
C TYR A 487 14.60 -4.05 2.12
N LEU A 488 14.13 -4.64 3.22
CA LEU A 488 12.78 -4.43 3.73
C LEU A 488 12.77 -3.49 4.94
N MET A 489 11.93 -2.46 4.90
CA MET A 489 11.48 -1.79 6.12
C MET A 489 10.21 -2.46 6.61
N LEU A 490 10.24 -2.98 7.84
CA LEU A 490 9.13 -3.68 8.46
C LEU A 490 8.37 -2.73 9.41
N CYS A 491 7.15 -2.36 9.03
CA CYS A 491 6.26 -1.56 9.85
C CYS A 491 5.49 -2.45 10.84
N LEU A 492 5.68 -2.21 12.14
CA LEU A 492 5.29 -3.13 13.22
C LEU A 492 3.87 -2.90 13.77
N GLY A 493 3.15 -1.92 13.23
CA GLY A 493 1.76 -1.60 13.58
C GLY A 493 1.27 -0.38 12.80
N TYR A 494 -0.05 -0.15 12.78
CA TYR A 494 -0.69 0.96 12.06
C TYR A 494 -1.75 1.68 12.89
N HIS A 495 -2.17 2.86 12.44
CA HIS A 495 -3.10 3.76 13.12
C HIS A 495 -4.45 3.12 13.49
N GLY A 496 -4.99 2.26 12.62
CA GLY A 496 -6.27 1.59 12.87
C GLY A 496 -6.26 0.67 14.10
N GLU A 497 -5.11 0.12 14.50
CA GLU A 497 -5.01 -0.71 15.72
C GLU A 497 -5.35 0.07 16.98
N LEU A 498 -5.08 1.38 17.00
CA LEU A 498 -5.25 2.26 18.16
C LEU A 498 -6.36 3.29 17.95
N ALA A 499 -7.26 3.05 17.00
CA ALA A 499 -8.43 3.89 16.73
C ALA A 499 -9.72 3.21 17.20
N ASP A 500 -10.50 3.91 18.02
CA ASP A 500 -11.83 3.50 18.51
C ASP A 500 -12.97 4.34 17.91
N GLN A 501 -12.64 5.34 17.10
CA GLN A 501 -13.57 6.17 16.33
C GLN A 501 -13.53 5.79 14.86
N LYS A 502 -14.67 5.94 14.17
CA LYS A 502 -14.76 5.65 12.74
C LYS A 502 -13.78 6.51 11.94
N LEU A 503 -12.86 5.85 11.24
CA LEU A 503 -11.91 6.46 10.31
C LEU A 503 -12.49 6.45 8.88
N TYR A 504 -11.79 7.12 7.96
CA TYR A 504 -12.30 7.35 6.60
C TYR A 504 -12.56 6.07 5.82
N PHE A 505 -11.63 5.09 5.86
CA PHE A 505 -11.78 3.80 5.19
C PHE A 505 -12.40 2.72 6.10
N GLY A 506 -12.88 3.10 7.28
CA GLY A 506 -13.43 2.15 8.25
C GLY A 506 -12.37 1.26 8.90
N GLU A 507 -11.10 1.70 8.91
CA GLU A 507 -9.96 0.90 9.38
C GLU A 507 -9.77 0.88 10.91
N GLN A 508 -10.61 1.57 11.66
CA GLN A 508 -10.60 1.50 13.13
C GLN A 508 -10.87 0.08 13.62
N ALA A 509 -10.03 -0.39 14.54
CA ALA A 509 -10.02 -1.78 14.96
C ALA A 509 -9.71 -1.98 16.45
N TRP A 510 -9.83 -0.93 17.29
CA TRP A 510 -9.59 -1.03 18.73
C TRP A 510 -10.49 -2.06 19.43
N ASP A 511 -11.74 -2.20 18.99
CA ASP A 511 -12.70 -3.18 19.51
C ASP A 511 -12.22 -4.63 19.35
N LYS A 512 -11.36 -4.88 18.36
CA LYS A 512 -10.73 -6.17 18.06
C LYS A 512 -9.25 -6.24 18.42
N ASN A 513 -8.68 -5.16 18.95
CA ASN A 513 -7.28 -5.14 19.35
C ASN A 513 -7.06 -6.06 20.57
N PRO A 514 -6.05 -6.96 20.57
CA PRO A 514 -5.75 -7.84 21.70
C PRO A 514 -5.44 -7.13 23.02
N TYR A 515 -4.93 -5.90 22.98
CA TYR A 515 -4.63 -5.09 24.17
C TYR A 515 -5.90 -4.54 24.82
N SER A 516 -7.02 -4.50 24.12
CA SER A 516 -8.31 -4.07 24.66
C SER A 516 -8.82 -5.05 25.71
N ARG A 517 -9.32 -4.51 26.84
CA ARG A 517 -9.91 -5.29 27.92
C ARG A 517 -11.09 -6.14 27.48
N LYS A 518 -11.82 -5.70 26.43
CA LYS A 518 -12.90 -6.50 25.82
C LYS A 518 -12.40 -7.85 25.28
N ASN A 519 -11.14 -7.91 24.87
CA ASN A 519 -10.49 -9.09 24.30
C ASN A 519 -9.52 -9.76 25.30
N GLY A 520 -9.60 -9.42 26.59
CA GLY A 520 -8.75 -9.98 27.64
C GLY A 520 -7.42 -9.23 27.87
N GLY A 521 -7.20 -8.10 27.20
CA GLY A 521 -6.00 -7.27 27.39
C GLY A 521 -6.09 -6.29 28.57
N PRO A 522 -5.00 -5.56 28.88
CA PRO A 522 -4.93 -4.71 30.06
C PRO A 522 -5.56 -3.31 29.89
N CYS A 523 -5.81 -2.86 28.66
CA CYS A 523 -6.17 -1.46 28.35
C CYS A 523 -7.69 -1.26 28.24
N GLU A 524 -8.24 -0.24 28.88
CA GLU A 524 -9.67 0.11 28.73
C GLU A 524 -9.91 0.87 27.43
N LYS A 525 -8.96 1.73 27.06
CA LYS A 525 -9.00 2.62 25.88
C LYS A 525 -7.63 2.68 25.19
N PRO A 526 -7.55 3.15 23.92
CA PRO A 526 -6.29 3.17 23.18
C PRO A 526 -5.16 3.89 23.89
N ALA A 527 -5.45 5.01 24.56
CA ALA A 527 -4.44 5.81 25.27
C ALA A 527 -3.71 5.05 26.39
N ASP A 528 -4.33 4.03 26.98
CA ASP A 528 -3.71 3.24 28.06
C ASP A 528 -2.55 2.39 27.53
N PHE A 529 -2.54 2.04 26.24
CA PHE A 529 -1.48 1.27 25.58
C PHE A 529 -0.08 1.88 25.83
N TRP A 530 -0.01 3.21 25.86
CA TRP A 530 1.25 3.93 26.02
C TRP A 530 1.82 3.91 27.44
N THR A 531 0.97 3.71 28.46
CA THR A 531 1.36 3.92 29.86
C THR A 531 1.20 2.68 30.74
N ASN A 532 0.24 1.81 30.41
CA ASN A 532 -0.04 0.60 31.15
C ASN A 532 1.22 -0.31 31.20
N PRO A 533 1.73 -0.65 32.40
CA PRO A 533 2.95 -1.45 32.53
C PRO A 533 2.86 -2.83 31.86
N GLU A 534 1.69 -3.46 31.92
CA GLU A 534 1.48 -4.78 31.33
C GLU A 534 1.40 -4.70 29.80
N ALA A 535 0.74 -3.68 29.25
CA ALA A 535 0.75 -3.43 27.80
C ALA A 535 2.17 -3.23 27.28
N ARG A 536 3.00 -2.43 27.97
CA ARG A 536 4.41 -2.22 27.63
C ARG A 536 5.23 -3.50 27.76
N ARG A 537 5.01 -4.33 28.79
CA ARG A 537 5.66 -5.63 28.97
C ARG A 537 5.35 -6.57 27.80
N LEU A 538 4.07 -6.68 27.43
CA LEU A 538 3.60 -7.54 26.34
C LEU A 538 4.07 -7.04 24.97
N TYR A 539 4.11 -5.73 24.74
CA TYR A 539 4.68 -5.18 23.52
C TYR A 539 6.19 -5.46 23.41
N LYS A 540 6.94 -5.36 24.52
CA LYS A 540 8.34 -5.80 24.58
C LYS A 540 8.50 -7.29 24.30
N GLN A 541 7.58 -8.14 24.77
CA GLN A 541 7.58 -9.57 24.42
C GLN A 541 7.47 -9.74 22.89
N ARG A 542 6.58 -8.97 22.24
CA ARG A 542 6.39 -8.99 20.78
C ARG A 542 7.64 -8.52 20.05
N LEU A 543 8.24 -7.40 20.47
CA LEU A 543 9.51 -6.91 19.93
C LEU A 543 10.63 -7.94 20.08
N ARG A 544 10.75 -8.58 21.25
CA ARG A 544 11.76 -9.62 21.49
C ARG A 544 11.60 -10.76 20.48
N TYR A 545 10.38 -11.21 20.22
CA TYR A 545 10.11 -12.27 19.24
C TYR A 545 10.46 -11.86 17.81
N ILE A 546 10.10 -10.63 17.39
CA ILE A 546 10.45 -10.07 16.08
C ILE A 546 11.98 -10.02 15.90
N ILE A 547 12.70 -9.47 16.88
CA ILE A 547 14.16 -9.35 16.81
C ILE A 547 14.83 -10.73 16.80
N ALA A 548 14.41 -11.64 17.70
CA ALA A 548 14.95 -13.00 17.76
C ALA A 548 14.81 -13.78 16.45
N ARG A 549 13.71 -13.55 15.72
CA ARG A 549 13.36 -14.30 14.51
C ARG A 549 13.95 -13.68 13.24
N TYR A 550 13.93 -12.35 13.12
CA TYR A 550 14.19 -11.67 11.84
C TYR A 550 15.48 -10.84 11.79
N ALA A 551 15.99 -10.34 12.93
CA ALA A 551 17.16 -9.44 12.92
C ALA A 551 18.46 -10.11 12.43
N HIS A 552 18.51 -11.44 12.33
CA HIS A 552 19.68 -12.10 11.73
C HIS A 552 19.88 -11.74 10.24
N SER A 553 18.86 -11.24 9.53
CA SER A 553 18.93 -11.02 8.08
C SER A 553 19.45 -9.62 7.73
N PRO A 554 20.52 -9.49 6.93
CA PRO A 554 20.96 -8.20 6.38
C PRO A 554 19.94 -7.53 5.44
N HIS A 555 18.93 -8.27 5.00
CA HIS A 555 17.85 -7.78 4.15
C HIS A 555 16.68 -7.17 4.92
N VAL A 556 16.73 -7.16 6.25
CA VAL A 556 15.95 -6.18 7.04
C VAL A 556 16.74 -4.87 7.02
N LEU A 557 16.17 -3.83 6.42
CA LEU A 557 16.75 -2.49 6.43
C LEU A 557 16.50 -1.81 7.78
N ALA A 558 15.23 -1.80 8.18
CA ALA A 558 14.75 -1.00 9.29
C ALA A 558 13.52 -1.64 9.95
N PHE A 559 13.36 -1.37 11.25
CA PHE A 559 12.10 -1.56 11.96
C PHE A 559 11.44 -0.20 12.17
N GLU A 560 10.23 -0.06 11.65
CA GLU A 560 9.38 1.10 11.86
C GLU A 560 8.33 0.78 12.93
N PHE A 561 8.29 1.55 14.01
CA PHE A 561 7.39 1.24 15.13
C PHE A 561 5.92 1.34 14.74
N TRP A 562 5.54 2.40 14.03
CA TRP A 562 4.15 2.68 13.68
C TRP A 562 4.02 3.37 12.33
N ASN A 563 3.03 2.92 11.57
CA ASN A 563 2.43 3.69 10.50
C ASN A 563 1.46 4.73 11.06
N GLU A 564 1.68 6.00 10.73
CA GLU A 564 0.75 7.11 10.98
C GLU A 564 0.22 7.28 12.42
N VAL A 565 1.00 6.87 13.42
CA VAL A 565 0.69 7.11 14.84
C VAL A 565 1.66 8.11 15.44
N HIS A 566 1.12 9.14 16.11
CA HIS A 566 1.90 10.05 16.96
C HIS A 566 2.19 9.41 18.33
N ALA A 567 3.07 8.41 18.33
CA ALA A 567 3.47 7.73 19.55
C ALA A 567 4.25 8.68 20.49
N PRO A 568 4.00 8.66 21.82
CA PRO A 568 4.73 9.52 22.76
C PRO A 568 6.24 9.26 22.74
N ALA A 569 7.05 10.32 22.70
CA ALA A 569 8.52 10.22 22.64
C ALA A 569 9.13 9.37 23.76
N ALA A 570 8.57 9.40 24.97
CA ALA A 570 9.02 8.57 26.09
C ALA A 570 8.82 7.07 25.81
N TRP A 571 7.69 6.72 25.20
CA TRP A 571 7.40 5.33 24.82
C TRP A 571 8.31 4.89 23.68
N ILE A 572 8.50 5.72 22.65
CA ILE A 572 9.42 5.42 21.54
C ILE A 572 10.83 5.18 22.06
N ARG A 573 11.34 6.05 22.95
CA ARG A 573 12.66 5.88 23.57
C ARG A 573 12.76 4.55 24.30
N GLU A 574 11.76 4.21 25.13
CA GLU A 574 11.75 2.97 25.90
C GLU A 574 11.77 1.71 25.00
N MET A 575 10.94 1.69 23.95
CA MET A 575 10.89 0.55 23.02
C MET A 575 12.14 0.46 22.16
N ALA A 576 12.67 1.60 21.70
CA ALA A 576 13.90 1.63 20.91
C ALA A 576 15.11 1.16 21.73
N GLN A 577 15.26 1.61 22.97
CA GLN A 577 16.33 1.13 23.88
C GLN A 577 16.19 -0.37 24.16
N PHE A 578 14.96 -0.86 24.32
CA PHE A 578 14.72 -2.30 24.46
C PHE A 578 15.14 -3.08 23.21
N VAL A 579 14.80 -2.61 22.00
CA VAL A 579 15.28 -3.22 20.75
C VAL A 579 16.81 -3.21 20.67
N ARG A 580 17.46 -2.07 20.97
CA ARG A 580 18.93 -1.95 20.99
C ARG A 580 19.62 -2.91 21.96
N SER A 581 18.94 -3.29 23.05
CA SER A 581 19.47 -4.27 24.01
C SER A 581 19.47 -5.70 23.49
N LEU A 582 18.68 -6.00 22.44
CA LEU A 582 18.49 -7.34 21.87
C LEU A 582 19.12 -7.50 20.48
N ASP A 583 19.02 -6.47 19.65
CA ASP A 583 19.49 -6.49 18.27
C ASP A 583 20.99 -6.22 18.21
N ILE A 584 21.76 -7.30 18.28
CA ILE A 584 23.22 -7.27 18.20
C ILE A 584 23.76 -6.72 16.86
N TYR A 585 22.90 -6.58 15.85
CA TYR A 585 23.25 -6.08 14.53
C TYR A 585 22.89 -4.61 14.35
N GLY A 586 22.15 -3.98 15.27
CA GLY A 586 21.85 -2.55 15.20
C GLY A 586 21.14 -2.10 13.91
N HIS A 587 20.04 -2.76 13.54
CA HIS A 587 19.16 -2.35 12.45
C HIS A 587 18.67 -0.91 12.62
N LEU A 588 18.30 -0.27 11.51
CA LEU A 588 17.79 1.09 11.56
C LEU A 588 16.42 1.12 12.27
N LEU A 589 16.17 2.14 13.08
CA LEU A 589 14.90 2.37 13.78
C LEU A 589 14.28 3.69 13.35
N THR A 590 12.97 3.65 13.09
CA THR A 590 12.17 4.84 12.75
C THR A 590 10.72 4.70 13.23
N THR A 591 9.91 5.71 12.94
CA THR A 591 8.44 5.69 12.98
C THR A 591 7.93 6.52 11.78
N THR A 592 6.63 6.59 11.53
CA THR A 592 6.10 7.51 10.50
C THR A 592 6.03 8.95 11.01
N TYR A 593 5.24 9.20 12.06
CA TYR A 593 5.01 10.54 12.59
C TYR A 593 5.69 10.74 13.93
N GLY A 594 6.39 11.86 14.04
CA GLY A 594 7.09 12.29 15.25
C GLY A 594 7.09 13.80 15.35
N ASP A 595 7.13 14.30 16.57
CA ASP A 595 7.42 15.70 16.88
C ASP A 595 8.92 15.89 17.14
N ASP A 596 9.33 17.08 17.58
CA ASP A 596 10.72 17.34 17.97
C ASP A 596 11.21 16.36 19.04
N GLY A 597 10.34 15.99 19.98
CA GLY A 597 10.67 15.07 21.07
C GLY A 597 11.04 13.68 20.56
N VAL A 598 10.37 13.19 19.53
CA VAL A 598 10.67 11.91 18.86
C VAL A 598 11.90 12.02 17.96
N TRP A 599 11.94 13.02 17.08
CA TRP A 599 12.99 13.10 16.06
C TRP A 599 14.36 13.51 16.59
N GLN A 600 14.44 14.13 17.76
CA GLN A 600 15.70 14.40 18.45
C GLN A 600 16.24 13.19 19.24
N LEU A 601 15.48 12.10 19.39
CA LEU A 601 15.97 10.89 20.06
C LEU A 601 17.19 10.31 19.34
N PRO A 602 18.30 10.00 20.03
CA PRO A 602 19.45 9.37 19.40
C PRO A 602 19.13 7.98 18.85
N GLU A 603 18.09 7.31 19.37
CA GLU A 603 17.68 5.98 18.93
C GLU A 603 16.97 5.96 17.55
N MET A 604 16.41 7.09 17.09
CA MET A 604 15.81 7.22 15.76
C MET A 604 16.90 7.52 14.72
N ASP A 605 17.19 6.57 13.83
CA ASP A 605 18.31 6.66 12.90
C ASP A 605 18.04 7.62 11.74
N PHE A 606 16.78 7.69 11.31
CA PHE A 606 16.33 8.59 10.26
C PHE A 606 14.95 9.15 10.59
N VAL A 607 14.58 10.22 9.89
CA VAL A 607 13.30 10.91 10.04
C VAL A 607 12.42 10.60 8.83
N GLN A 608 11.12 10.56 9.05
CA GLN A 608 10.15 10.27 8.01
C GLN A 608 8.93 11.17 8.15
N THR A 609 8.22 11.37 7.06
CA THR A 609 6.82 11.83 7.02
C THR A 609 6.17 11.27 5.77
N HIS A 610 4.85 11.38 5.67
CA HIS A 610 4.09 11.14 4.46
C HIS A 610 3.60 12.46 3.86
N TRP A 611 3.30 12.47 2.57
CA TRP A 611 2.65 13.61 1.92
C TRP A 611 1.71 13.16 0.81
N TYR A 612 0.46 13.56 0.90
CA TYR A 612 -0.55 13.32 -0.14
C TYR A 612 -1.24 14.62 -0.51
N GLY A 613 -1.57 14.76 -1.80
CA GLY A 613 -2.50 15.79 -2.24
C GLY A 613 -3.95 15.38 -2.08
N ASP A 614 -4.82 16.06 -2.82
CA ASP A 614 -6.23 15.72 -3.01
C ASP A 614 -6.62 15.69 -4.51
N GLY A 615 -5.60 15.60 -5.37
CA GLY A 615 -5.73 15.65 -6.82
C GLY A 615 -6.03 17.03 -7.40
N SER A 616 -6.06 18.10 -6.60
CA SER A 616 -6.19 19.48 -7.09
C SER A 616 -4.84 20.19 -7.25
N GLN A 617 -3.78 19.66 -6.67
CA GLN A 617 -2.43 20.22 -6.78
C GLN A 617 -1.95 20.20 -8.23
N ARG A 618 -1.18 21.22 -8.61
CA ARG A 618 -0.51 21.29 -9.91
C ARG A 618 0.58 20.24 -10.04
N ASP A 619 1.44 20.11 -9.02
CA ASP A 619 2.61 19.24 -9.01
C ASP A 619 3.11 18.99 -7.57
N CYS A 620 4.12 18.12 -7.39
CA CYS A 620 4.73 17.77 -6.11
C CYS A 620 6.14 18.32 -5.88
N VAL A 621 6.86 18.75 -6.92
CA VAL A 621 8.32 19.01 -6.87
C VAL A 621 8.71 19.99 -5.77
N ALA A 622 8.13 21.21 -5.79
CA ALA A 622 8.46 22.25 -4.81
C ALA A 622 8.13 21.82 -3.37
N THR A 623 6.99 21.14 -3.18
CA THR A 623 6.56 20.64 -1.86
C THR A 623 7.51 19.58 -1.33
N ILE A 624 7.89 18.62 -2.17
CA ILE A 624 8.83 17.56 -1.80
C ILE A 624 10.20 18.15 -1.45
N ALA A 625 10.73 19.06 -2.28
CA ALA A 625 12.02 19.70 -2.02
C ALA A 625 12.02 20.48 -0.69
N ASP A 626 10.94 21.21 -0.39
CA ASP A 626 10.80 21.96 0.85
C ASP A 626 10.63 21.05 2.08
N ILE A 627 9.84 19.97 2.00
CA ILE A 627 9.71 18.97 3.07
C ILE A 627 11.09 18.38 3.40
N HIS A 628 11.85 17.98 2.38
CA HIS A 628 13.19 17.43 2.55
C HIS A 628 14.14 18.41 3.23
N ARG A 629 14.17 19.66 2.76
CA ARG A 629 14.97 20.73 3.33
C ARG A 629 14.66 20.94 4.81
N ARG A 630 13.37 21.12 5.14
CA ARG A 630 12.90 21.36 6.51
C ARG A 630 13.31 20.24 7.47
N HIS A 631 13.16 18.97 7.08
CA HIS A 631 13.50 17.85 7.97
C HIS A 631 15.01 17.65 8.10
N THR A 632 15.76 17.70 7.00
CA THR A 632 17.21 17.49 7.01
C THR A 632 17.94 18.60 7.78
N GLU A 633 17.49 19.87 7.67
CA GLU A 633 18.07 20.99 8.41
C GLU A 633 17.70 20.99 9.89
N ARG A 634 16.43 20.69 10.20
CA ARG A 634 15.94 20.70 11.59
C ARG A 634 16.54 19.57 12.42
N TYR A 635 16.61 18.36 11.87
CA TYR A 635 16.98 17.17 12.65
C TYR A 635 18.39 16.67 12.39
N ARG A 636 19.03 17.07 11.27
CA ARG A 636 20.38 16.62 10.89
C ARG A 636 20.51 15.09 10.86
N LYS A 637 19.49 14.45 10.30
CA LYS A 637 19.40 12.99 10.10
C LYS A 637 19.04 12.70 8.65
N PRO A 638 19.37 11.50 8.13
CA PRO A 638 18.77 11.00 6.90
C PRO A 638 17.25 11.16 6.94
N PHE A 639 16.65 11.45 5.80
CA PHE A 639 15.22 11.68 5.68
C PHE A 639 14.64 10.87 4.52
N LEU A 640 13.49 10.24 4.75
CA LEU A 640 12.71 9.51 3.75
C LEU A 640 11.29 10.07 3.68
N LEU A 641 10.82 10.35 2.47
CA LEU A 641 9.39 10.54 2.24
C LEU A 641 8.75 9.14 2.11
N GLY A 642 8.24 8.66 3.24
CA GLY A 642 7.89 7.26 3.48
C GLY A 642 6.64 6.78 2.76
N GLU A 643 5.76 7.71 2.42
CA GLU A 643 4.62 7.51 1.53
C GLU A 643 4.33 8.84 0.81
N PHE A 644 3.93 8.76 -0.46
CA PHE A 644 3.30 9.86 -1.17
C PHE A 644 2.38 9.40 -2.30
N GLY A 645 1.50 10.30 -2.75
CA GLY A 645 0.60 10.06 -3.87
C GLY A 645 -0.21 11.30 -4.24
N ILE A 646 -0.98 11.19 -5.33
CA ILE A 646 -1.76 12.32 -5.85
C ILE A 646 -2.93 12.65 -4.92
N ASP A 647 -3.65 11.65 -4.44
CA ASP A 647 -4.74 11.79 -3.48
C ASP A 647 -4.66 10.65 -2.48
N TRP A 648 -4.76 10.94 -1.20
CA TRP A 648 -4.80 9.90 -0.17
C TRP A 648 -6.09 9.06 -0.23
N ARG A 649 -7.17 9.56 -0.86
CA ARG A 649 -8.49 8.93 -0.88
C ARG A 649 -8.66 7.87 -1.97
N THR A 650 -7.89 7.93 -3.05
CA THR A 650 -8.08 7.09 -4.24
C THR A 650 -6.77 6.86 -4.98
N SER A 651 -6.67 5.72 -5.66
CA SER A 651 -5.52 5.35 -6.48
C SER A 651 -5.14 6.44 -7.48
N ASP A 652 -3.83 6.63 -7.69
CA ASP A 652 -3.27 7.53 -8.69
C ASP A 652 -3.81 7.25 -10.11
N THR A 653 -4.29 6.03 -10.39
CA THR A 653 -5.00 5.68 -11.64
C THR A 653 -6.22 6.57 -11.92
N THR A 654 -6.85 7.14 -10.88
CA THR A 654 -7.95 8.11 -11.03
C THR A 654 -7.50 9.37 -11.79
N TYR A 655 -6.24 9.78 -11.62
CA TYR A 655 -5.67 11.00 -12.18
C TYR A 655 -4.76 10.74 -13.37
N ASP A 656 -4.12 9.57 -13.40
CA ASP A 656 -3.25 9.11 -14.49
C ASP A 656 -3.66 7.71 -15.00
N PRO A 657 -4.85 7.58 -15.62
CA PRO A 657 -5.35 6.29 -16.10
C PRO A 657 -4.51 5.70 -17.25
N GLN A 658 -3.70 6.52 -17.91
CA GLN A 658 -2.82 6.12 -19.00
C GLN A 658 -1.44 5.63 -18.51
N GLY A 659 -1.11 5.86 -17.23
CA GLY A 659 0.17 5.44 -16.67
C GLY A 659 1.37 6.22 -17.23
N ASN A 660 1.22 7.54 -17.39
CA ASN A 660 2.32 8.44 -17.77
C ASN A 660 3.38 8.58 -16.66
N ALA A 661 3.02 8.27 -15.41
CA ALA A 661 3.90 8.24 -14.25
C ALA A 661 4.53 9.59 -13.86
N LEU A 662 4.02 10.72 -14.36
CA LEU A 662 4.64 12.04 -14.15
C LEU A 662 4.75 12.43 -12.66
N HIS A 663 3.69 12.24 -11.88
CA HIS A 663 3.73 12.58 -10.45
C HIS A 663 4.76 11.73 -9.69
N TRP A 664 4.80 10.43 -9.99
CA TRP A 664 5.73 9.50 -9.37
C TRP A 664 7.17 9.77 -9.79
N HIS A 665 7.42 9.94 -11.10
CA HIS A 665 8.70 10.32 -11.69
C HIS A 665 9.27 11.58 -11.04
N ASN A 666 8.47 12.66 -11.01
CA ASN A 666 8.85 13.93 -10.40
C ASN A 666 9.16 13.77 -8.91
N GLY A 667 8.36 12.98 -8.19
CA GLY A 667 8.60 12.71 -6.77
C GLY A 667 9.91 11.97 -6.49
N MET A 668 10.26 10.97 -7.31
CA MET A 668 11.52 10.24 -7.18
C MET A 668 12.73 11.15 -7.36
N TRP A 669 12.76 11.94 -8.44
CA TRP A 669 13.88 12.82 -8.75
C TRP A 669 13.97 14.01 -7.78
N ALA A 670 12.85 14.63 -7.41
CA ALA A 670 12.84 15.71 -6.44
C ALA A 670 13.35 15.23 -5.07
N SER A 671 12.90 14.07 -4.59
CA SER A 671 13.35 13.47 -3.32
C SER A 671 14.85 13.21 -3.32
N LEU A 672 15.34 12.52 -4.35
CA LEU A 672 16.76 12.15 -4.46
C LEU A 672 17.67 13.38 -4.53
N MET A 673 17.26 14.42 -5.26
CA MET A 673 18.06 15.63 -5.44
C MET A 673 17.94 16.63 -4.29
N ALA A 674 16.91 16.51 -3.45
CA ALA A 674 16.69 17.36 -2.28
C ALA A 674 17.37 16.83 -1.00
N ARG A 675 18.42 15.99 -1.11
CA ARG A 675 19.09 15.29 0.01
C ARG A 675 18.25 14.22 0.70
N GLY A 676 17.23 13.68 0.04
CA GLY A 676 16.53 12.49 0.52
C GLY A 676 17.49 11.31 0.57
N MET A 677 17.37 10.46 1.59
CA MET A 677 18.24 9.28 1.70
C MET A 677 17.99 8.27 0.56
N GLY A 678 16.82 8.36 -0.09
CA GLY A 678 16.35 7.55 -1.21
C GLY A 678 15.23 8.23 -2.01
N THR A 679 14.56 7.46 -2.85
CA THR A 679 13.38 7.91 -3.60
C THR A 679 12.17 8.12 -2.68
N ALA A 680 11.26 9.02 -3.06
CA ALA A 680 9.95 9.09 -2.43
C ALA A 680 9.16 7.79 -2.71
N CYS A 681 8.48 7.27 -1.70
CA CYS A 681 7.80 5.97 -1.77
C CYS A 681 6.34 6.14 -2.20
N VAL A 682 6.01 5.79 -3.44
CA VAL A 682 4.62 5.91 -3.93
C VAL A 682 3.72 4.89 -3.25
N TRP A 683 2.54 5.32 -2.82
CA TRP A 683 1.62 4.49 -2.03
C TRP A 683 0.90 3.41 -2.84
N TYR A 684 0.42 3.72 -4.05
CA TYR A 684 -0.46 2.82 -4.80
C TYR A 684 0.31 1.79 -5.65
N TRP A 685 1.07 0.87 -5.02
CA TRP A 685 1.81 -0.15 -5.77
C TRP A 685 0.92 -1.15 -6.49
N ASP A 686 -0.16 -1.60 -5.87
CA ASP A 686 -1.06 -2.62 -6.41
C ASP A 686 -2.07 -2.00 -7.39
N GLY A 687 -2.71 -0.91 -6.97
CA GLY A 687 -3.78 -0.26 -7.70
C GLY A 687 -3.33 0.66 -8.83
N TYR A 688 -2.03 0.96 -8.97
CA TYR A 688 -1.47 1.83 -10.01
C TYR A 688 -0.20 1.24 -10.63
N ILE A 689 0.87 1.02 -9.86
CA ILE A 689 2.17 0.58 -10.41
C ILE A 689 2.08 -0.81 -11.07
N ASP A 690 1.62 -1.82 -10.35
CA ASP A 690 1.47 -3.19 -10.85
C ASP A 690 0.35 -3.27 -11.88
N ARG A 691 -0.79 -2.65 -11.60
CA ARG A 691 -1.96 -2.62 -12.50
C ARG A 691 -1.62 -2.10 -13.90
N LEU A 692 -0.82 -1.04 -14.00
CA LEU A 692 -0.43 -0.41 -15.27
C LEU A 692 0.98 -0.81 -15.73
N ASN A 693 1.62 -1.77 -15.05
CA ASN A 693 2.97 -2.25 -15.34
C ASN A 693 4.02 -1.12 -15.47
N LEU A 694 4.09 -0.25 -14.46
CA LEU A 694 4.93 0.95 -14.45
C LEU A 694 6.34 0.73 -13.87
N TRP A 695 6.69 -0.50 -13.48
CA TRP A 695 7.97 -0.86 -12.86
C TRP A 695 9.21 -0.33 -13.60
N ARG A 696 9.12 -0.19 -14.94
CA ARG A 696 10.19 0.35 -15.80
C ARG A 696 10.71 1.73 -15.39
N HIS A 697 9.90 2.56 -14.73
CA HIS A 697 10.27 3.91 -14.33
C HIS A 697 11.34 3.95 -13.23
N PHE A 698 11.63 2.83 -12.55
CA PHE A 698 12.77 2.73 -11.63
C PHE A 698 14.14 2.72 -12.33
N ARG A 699 14.22 2.20 -13.56
CA ARG A 699 15.52 1.94 -14.20
C ARG A 699 16.40 3.19 -14.33
N PRO A 700 15.90 4.33 -14.84
CA PRO A 700 16.74 5.52 -14.99
C PRO A 700 17.30 6.05 -13.67
N VAL A 701 16.50 6.04 -12.60
CA VAL A 701 16.94 6.52 -11.29
C VAL A 701 17.91 5.54 -10.61
N ALA A 702 17.66 4.22 -10.72
CA ALA A 702 18.55 3.20 -10.20
C ALA A 702 19.93 3.23 -10.87
N GLU A 703 19.96 3.39 -12.20
CA GLU A 703 21.22 3.50 -12.95
C GLU A 703 21.96 4.81 -12.64
N PHE A 704 21.24 5.93 -12.45
CA PHE A 704 21.83 7.19 -12.02
C PHE A 704 22.48 7.07 -10.63
N VAL A 705 21.77 6.48 -9.67
CA VAL A 705 22.29 6.19 -8.31
C VAL A 705 23.57 5.36 -8.40
N LYS A 706 23.56 4.29 -9.20
CA LYS A 706 24.74 3.44 -9.40
C LYS A 706 25.90 4.21 -10.04
N TRP A 707 25.63 5.07 -11.01
CA TRP A 707 26.64 5.85 -11.73
C TRP A 707 27.33 6.90 -10.85
N VAL A 708 26.57 7.60 -9.99
CA VAL A 708 27.11 8.55 -9.00
C VAL A 708 28.00 7.84 -7.97
N GLY A 709 27.63 6.61 -7.56
CA GLY A 709 28.47 5.71 -6.78
C GLY A 709 28.93 6.31 -5.45
N LYS A 710 30.23 6.26 -5.15
CA LYS A 710 30.78 6.69 -3.84
C LYS A 710 30.52 8.16 -3.50
N ALA A 711 30.16 8.99 -4.47
CA ALA A 711 29.87 10.40 -4.22
C ALA A 711 28.61 10.62 -3.35
N TRP A 712 27.71 9.65 -3.23
CA TRP A 712 26.57 9.73 -2.30
C TRP A 712 27.00 9.91 -0.83
N LEU A 713 28.19 9.47 -0.45
CA LEU A 713 28.70 9.56 0.93
C LEU A 713 29.39 10.90 1.25
N GLN A 714 29.31 11.89 0.36
CA GLN A 714 29.84 13.23 0.60
C GLN A 714 28.91 14.08 1.48
N GLU A 715 29.45 15.16 2.03
CA GLU A 715 28.68 16.18 2.75
C GLU A 715 27.99 17.13 1.78
N TRP A 716 26.83 16.71 1.31
CA TRP A 716 26.02 17.50 0.38
C TRP A 716 25.30 18.65 1.11
N ARG A 717 25.42 19.88 0.60
CA ARG A 717 24.58 21.03 0.98
C ARG A 717 23.57 21.34 -0.14
N PRO A 718 22.48 22.09 0.12
CA PRO A 718 21.58 22.53 -0.94
C PRO A 718 22.35 23.23 -2.08
N LEU A 719 21.90 23.03 -3.31
CA LEU A 719 22.44 23.73 -4.47
C LEU A 719 22.08 25.22 -4.38
N GLU A 720 23.06 26.08 -4.66
CA GLU A 720 22.85 27.50 -4.87
C GLU A 720 23.02 27.79 -6.36
N HIS A 721 22.11 28.56 -6.95
CA HIS A 721 22.15 28.89 -8.37
C HIS A 721 21.53 30.25 -8.66
N THR A 722 21.93 30.85 -9.78
CA THR A 722 21.28 32.07 -10.29
C THR A 722 19.88 31.77 -10.83
N GLU A 723 19.04 32.80 -10.94
CA GLU A 723 17.73 32.67 -11.59
C GLU A 723 17.87 32.13 -13.02
N PRO A 724 17.08 31.11 -13.42
CA PRO A 724 17.14 30.54 -14.74
C PRO A 724 16.49 31.46 -15.79
N THR A 725 17.23 31.75 -16.85
CA THR A 725 16.78 32.62 -17.95
C THR A 725 16.81 31.92 -19.30
N LEU A 726 15.92 32.34 -20.21
CA LEU A 726 15.95 31.95 -21.62
C LEU A 726 16.80 32.95 -22.41
N GLU A 727 17.56 32.44 -23.38
CA GLU A 727 18.38 33.27 -24.28
C GLU A 727 17.55 34.23 -25.11
N GLU A 728 16.38 33.80 -25.58
CA GLU A 728 15.42 34.63 -26.29
C GLU A 728 14.27 35.04 -25.36
N THR A 729 13.89 36.32 -25.42
CA THR A 729 12.73 36.83 -24.68
C THR A 729 11.46 36.54 -25.47
N PRO A 730 10.48 35.81 -24.91
CA PRO A 730 9.21 35.58 -25.59
C PRO A 730 8.44 36.88 -25.82
N GLU A 731 7.71 36.99 -26.93
CA GLU A 731 6.75 38.07 -27.18
C GLU A 731 5.31 37.59 -26.86
N PRO A 732 4.51 38.32 -26.05
CA PRO A 732 4.89 39.50 -25.25
C PRO A 732 5.86 39.15 -24.10
N PRO A 733 6.68 40.10 -23.61
CA PRO A 733 7.74 39.84 -22.61
C PRO A 733 7.21 39.53 -21.22
N PHE A 734 5.99 39.96 -20.90
CA PHE A 734 5.37 39.72 -19.60
C PHE A 734 4.13 38.83 -19.75
N GLY A 735 3.98 37.87 -18.85
CA GLY A 735 2.85 36.95 -18.77
C GLY A 735 2.27 36.88 -17.36
N ASP A 736 1.50 35.84 -17.11
CA ASP A 736 0.78 35.67 -15.85
C ASP A 736 1.70 35.11 -14.75
N LEU A 737 1.52 35.58 -13.51
CA LEU A 737 2.02 34.92 -12.32
C LEU A 737 0.84 34.38 -11.51
N LEU A 738 0.85 33.08 -11.22
CA LEU A 738 -0.12 32.43 -10.33
C LEU A 738 0.49 32.21 -8.95
N PHE A 739 -0.17 32.70 -7.92
CA PHE A 739 0.11 32.37 -6.52
C PHE A 739 -1.07 31.54 -5.98
N ALA A 740 -0.82 30.30 -5.58
CA ALA A 740 -1.83 29.43 -4.97
C ALA A 740 -1.55 29.28 -3.46
N PRO A 741 -2.55 29.46 -2.58
CA PRO A 741 -2.40 29.14 -1.15
C PRO A 741 -2.01 27.68 -0.92
N GLY A 742 -1.05 27.44 -0.04
CA GLY A 742 -0.49 26.11 0.23
C GLY A 742 -1.10 25.37 1.42
N LEU A 743 -1.88 26.06 2.27
CA LEU A 743 -2.51 25.47 3.45
C LEU A 743 -4.01 25.29 3.20
N GLY A 744 -4.58 24.11 3.51
CA GLY A 744 -6.03 23.89 3.48
C GLY A 744 -6.75 24.65 4.62
N TRP A 745 -7.65 23.97 5.34
CA TRP A 745 -8.27 24.54 6.55
C TRP A 745 -7.26 24.57 7.72
N GLN A 746 -6.31 25.49 7.69
CA GLN A 746 -5.31 25.68 8.74
C GLN A 746 -5.04 27.16 8.96
N ARG A 747 -4.51 27.49 10.14
CA ARG A 747 -4.08 28.85 10.45
C ARG A 747 -2.94 29.26 9.49
N PRO A 748 -3.04 30.42 8.81
CA PRO A 748 -1.92 30.95 8.04
C PRO A 748 -0.68 31.17 8.93
N THR A 749 0.44 30.58 8.54
CA THR A 749 1.72 30.71 9.24
C THR A 749 2.50 31.94 8.77
N GLY A 750 2.18 32.45 7.58
CA GLY A 750 2.68 33.71 7.01
C GLY A 750 1.54 34.59 6.53
N ASP A 751 1.81 35.90 6.38
CA ASP A 751 0.85 36.87 5.85
C ASP A 751 1.43 37.81 4.80
N THR A 752 2.72 37.74 4.51
CA THR A 752 3.41 38.70 3.65
C THR A 752 4.30 37.95 2.68
N PHE A 753 4.06 38.16 1.38
CA PHE A 753 4.71 37.43 0.29
C PHE A 753 5.25 38.43 -0.74
N LEU A 754 6.56 38.44 -0.95
CA LEU A 754 7.21 39.18 -2.03
C LEU A 754 7.19 38.36 -3.32
N LEU A 755 6.51 38.87 -4.34
CA LEU A 755 6.37 38.23 -5.64
C LEU A 755 7.36 38.86 -6.62
N HIS A 756 8.43 38.16 -6.96
CA HIS A 756 9.41 38.65 -7.94
C HIS A 756 8.86 38.53 -9.35
N ARG A 757 9.34 39.38 -10.29
CA ARG A 757 8.98 39.24 -11.71
C ARG A 757 9.51 37.96 -12.34
N SER A 758 10.54 37.32 -11.76
CA SER A 758 10.95 35.96 -12.14
C SER A 758 9.92 34.88 -11.78
N GLY A 759 8.89 35.26 -11.02
CA GLY A 759 7.90 34.39 -10.39
C GLY A 759 8.41 33.63 -9.16
N ARG A 760 9.63 33.91 -8.70
CA ARG A 760 10.06 33.53 -7.35
C ARG A 760 9.15 34.20 -6.31
N VAL A 761 8.78 33.45 -5.28
CA VAL A 761 7.99 33.93 -4.15
C VAL A 761 8.86 33.85 -2.90
N GLU A 762 9.01 34.96 -2.19
CA GLU A 762 9.69 35.03 -0.90
C GLU A 762 8.68 35.35 0.20
N GLY A 763 8.78 34.68 1.34
CA GLY A 763 7.92 34.91 2.49
C GLY A 763 8.16 33.84 3.56
N GLU A 764 7.98 34.21 4.83
CA GLU A 764 8.01 33.25 5.92
C GLU A 764 6.61 32.68 6.15
N GLY A 765 6.48 31.35 6.09
CA GLY A 765 5.21 30.65 6.27
C GLY A 765 4.37 30.56 4.99
N ALA A 766 3.11 30.16 5.14
CA ALA A 766 2.17 29.95 4.06
C ALA A 766 0.79 30.49 4.41
N THR A 767 -0.01 30.80 3.38
CA THR A 767 -1.39 31.24 3.54
C THR A 767 -2.39 30.11 3.27
N SER A 768 -3.57 30.22 3.87
CA SER A 768 -4.68 29.28 3.71
C SER A 768 -5.46 29.51 2.42
N THR A 769 -5.95 28.43 1.81
CA THR A 769 -6.99 28.44 0.78
C THR A 769 -8.26 29.11 1.29
N PHE A 770 -8.51 29.08 2.60
CA PHE A 770 -9.62 29.75 3.25
C PHE A 770 -9.20 31.16 3.68
N LEU A 771 -9.84 32.17 3.10
CA LEU A 771 -9.76 33.54 3.54
C LEU A 771 -10.81 33.77 4.63
N PHE A 772 -10.39 33.61 5.89
CA PHE A 772 -11.24 33.76 7.06
C PHE A 772 -11.63 35.22 7.30
N SER A 773 -12.77 35.44 7.96
CA SER A 773 -13.16 36.76 8.47
C SER A 773 -12.83 36.92 9.95
N PRO A 774 -12.96 38.15 10.52
CA PRO A 774 -12.72 38.38 11.94
C PRO A 774 -13.59 37.56 12.90
N SER A 775 -14.64 36.87 12.42
CA SER A 775 -15.43 35.94 13.24
C SER A 775 -14.64 34.68 13.66
N LYS A 776 -13.48 34.42 13.03
CA LYS A 776 -12.56 33.34 13.37
C LYS A 776 -11.17 33.91 13.72
N PRO A 777 -11.02 34.56 14.89
CA PRO A 777 -9.82 35.33 15.23
C PRO A 777 -8.52 34.51 15.20
N ASP A 778 -8.58 33.23 15.58
CA ASP A 778 -7.40 32.34 15.58
C ASP A 778 -6.91 31.98 14.17
N LEU A 779 -7.76 32.12 13.16
CA LEU A 779 -7.48 31.78 11.76
C LEU A 779 -7.41 33.03 10.87
N TYR A 780 -7.90 34.17 11.36
CA TYR A 780 -7.96 35.43 10.63
C TYR A 780 -6.57 36.04 10.44
N ARG A 781 -6.04 35.92 9.22
CA ARG A 781 -4.75 36.51 8.84
C ARG A 781 -4.73 36.85 7.34
N PRO A 782 -5.19 38.06 6.95
CA PRO A 782 -5.24 38.51 5.56
C PRO A 782 -3.86 38.47 4.86
N PRO A 783 -3.70 37.83 3.69
CA PRO A 783 -2.44 37.83 2.97
C PRO A 783 -2.15 39.18 2.31
N LYS A 784 -0.86 39.53 2.27
CA LYS A 784 -0.27 40.71 1.65
C LYS A 784 0.73 40.27 0.59
N PHE A 785 0.65 40.88 -0.57
CA PHE A 785 1.56 40.63 -1.69
C PHE A 785 2.36 41.90 -1.97
N LEU A 786 3.67 41.84 -1.82
CA LEU A 786 4.56 42.89 -2.32
C LEU A 786 4.86 42.60 -3.78
N VAL A 787 4.50 43.53 -4.64
CA VAL A 787 4.53 43.37 -6.09
C VAL A 787 5.20 44.56 -6.76
N ASP A 788 5.74 44.36 -7.96
CA ASP A 788 6.31 45.40 -8.83
C ASP A 788 5.78 45.20 -10.26
N PHE A 789 4.63 45.78 -10.58
CA PHE A 789 3.97 45.60 -11.89
C PHE A 789 4.79 46.29 -13.00
N PRO A 790 5.12 45.59 -14.10
CA PRO A 790 5.91 46.16 -15.21
C PRO A 790 5.14 47.18 -16.06
N ALA A 791 3.81 47.07 -16.08
CA ALA A 791 2.87 47.94 -16.76
C ALA A 791 1.54 47.88 -16.00
N ASP A 792 0.59 48.73 -16.36
CA ASP A 792 -0.78 48.65 -15.84
C ASP A 792 -1.35 47.25 -16.13
N GLY A 793 -1.93 46.62 -15.11
CA GLY A 793 -2.36 45.24 -15.16
C GLY A 793 -3.51 44.95 -14.21
N HIS A 794 -3.70 43.67 -13.92
CA HIS A 794 -4.77 43.19 -13.06
C HIS A 794 -4.25 42.19 -12.03
N PHE A 795 -4.85 42.26 -10.85
CA PHE A 795 -4.77 41.26 -9.81
C PHE A 795 -6.12 40.54 -9.72
N ALA A 796 -6.15 39.26 -10.09
CA ALA A 796 -7.34 38.44 -10.08
C ALA A 796 -7.41 37.54 -8.84
N LEU A 797 -8.60 37.40 -8.28
CA LEU A 797 -8.90 36.50 -7.17
C LEU A 797 -9.86 35.41 -7.67
N ARG A 798 -9.41 34.13 -7.72
CA ARG A 798 -10.26 33.00 -8.07
C ARG A 798 -11.01 32.51 -6.84
N VAL A 799 -12.27 32.91 -6.71
CA VAL A 799 -13.14 32.54 -5.59
C VAL A 799 -13.93 31.30 -5.98
N HIS A 800 -13.79 30.22 -5.20
CA HIS A 800 -14.53 28.98 -5.47
C HIS A 800 -15.79 28.87 -4.62
N THR A 801 -15.66 28.84 -3.29
CA THR A 801 -16.77 28.66 -2.35
C THR A 801 -16.82 29.82 -1.38
N VAL A 802 -18.00 30.39 -1.19
CA VAL A 802 -18.28 31.39 -0.16
C VAL A 802 -19.21 30.73 0.85
N SER A 803 -18.89 30.83 2.13
CA SER A 803 -19.81 30.31 3.14
C SER A 803 -20.99 31.27 3.36
N SER A 804 -21.57 31.32 4.57
CA SER A 804 -22.77 32.12 4.89
C SER A 804 -22.70 33.59 4.43
N GLY A 805 -21.49 34.12 4.24
CA GLY A 805 -21.22 35.30 3.44
C GLY A 805 -19.76 35.75 3.56
N ALA A 806 -19.24 36.39 2.53
CA ALA A 806 -17.93 37.04 2.46
C ALA A 806 -18.07 38.50 2.00
N LEU A 807 -17.13 39.34 2.42
CA LEU A 807 -16.98 40.70 1.91
C LEU A 807 -15.50 40.87 1.58
N LEU A 808 -15.17 40.65 0.31
CA LEU A 808 -13.80 40.77 -0.17
C LEU A 808 -13.43 42.23 -0.33
N ILE A 809 -12.27 42.58 0.20
CA ILE A 809 -11.69 43.92 0.10
C ILE A 809 -10.25 43.74 -0.35
N VAL A 810 -9.85 44.46 -1.41
CA VAL A 810 -8.45 44.59 -1.79
C VAL A 810 -7.98 46.00 -1.44
N ARG A 811 -6.90 46.07 -0.65
CA ARG A 811 -6.22 47.33 -0.35
C ARG A 811 -4.90 47.38 -1.09
N MET A 812 -4.65 48.49 -1.78
CA MET A 812 -3.38 48.81 -2.40
C MET A 812 -2.71 49.93 -1.59
N ASP A 813 -1.53 49.65 -1.07
CA ASP A 813 -0.74 50.59 -0.25
C ASP A 813 -1.55 51.16 0.93
N GLY A 814 -2.33 50.28 1.57
CA GLY A 814 -3.19 50.59 2.71
C GLY A 814 -4.52 51.26 2.36
N LYS A 815 -4.77 51.62 1.10
CA LYS A 815 -6.03 52.22 0.64
C LYS A 815 -6.92 51.18 -0.02
N GLU A 816 -8.20 51.17 0.34
CA GLU A 816 -9.19 50.31 -0.33
C GLU A 816 -9.35 50.75 -1.79
N VAL A 817 -9.14 49.81 -2.72
CA VAL A 817 -9.28 50.04 -4.17
C VAL A 817 -10.36 49.17 -4.80
N TRP A 818 -10.78 48.11 -4.13
CA TRP A 818 -11.82 47.22 -4.61
C TRP A 818 -12.58 46.55 -3.47
N ARG A 819 -13.89 46.35 -3.67
CA ARG A 819 -14.81 45.76 -2.71
C ARG A 819 -15.88 44.92 -3.41
N GLN A 820 -16.16 43.74 -2.88
CA GLN A 820 -17.23 42.86 -3.38
C GLN A 820 -17.89 42.08 -2.24
N ALA A 821 -19.21 42.22 -2.10
CA ALA A 821 -20.02 41.41 -1.19
C ALA A 821 -20.46 40.11 -1.89
N LEU A 822 -20.41 38.97 -1.18
CA LEU A 822 -20.77 37.65 -1.69
C LEU A 822 -21.52 36.85 -0.60
N PRO A 823 -22.66 36.19 -0.88
CA PRO A 823 -23.54 36.50 -1.99
C PRO A 823 -24.03 37.96 -1.94
N GLU A 824 -24.02 38.62 -3.11
CA GLU A 824 -24.72 39.90 -3.28
C GLU A 824 -26.25 39.69 -3.31
N GLY A 825 -27.02 40.77 -3.23
CA GLY A 825 -28.47 40.72 -3.44
C GLY A 825 -29.33 40.51 -2.17
N GLU A 826 -30.62 40.29 -2.40
CA GLU A 826 -31.64 40.26 -1.35
C GLU A 826 -31.72 38.91 -0.64
N GLU A 827 -32.19 38.96 0.60
CA GLU A 827 -32.56 37.79 1.38
C GLU A 827 -33.82 37.12 0.78
N ARG A 828 -33.81 35.79 0.77
CA ARG A 828 -34.86 34.91 0.26
C ARG A 828 -35.01 33.72 1.20
N LYS A 829 -36.15 33.03 1.11
CA LYS A 829 -36.39 31.75 1.78
C LYS A 829 -36.61 30.66 0.75
N ASP A 830 -36.12 29.47 1.04
CA ASP A 830 -36.41 28.30 0.21
C ASP A 830 -37.75 27.64 0.60
N GLU A 831 -38.08 26.53 -0.06
CA GLU A 831 -39.32 25.77 0.16
C GLU A 831 -39.46 25.22 1.60
N GLN A 832 -38.34 25.12 2.33
CA GLN A 832 -38.30 24.65 3.72
C GLN A 832 -38.20 25.82 4.72
N GLY A 833 -38.34 27.07 4.24
CA GLY A 833 -38.31 28.29 5.07
C GLY A 833 -36.91 28.74 5.47
N ARG A 834 -35.84 28.12 4.95
CA ARG A 834 -34.45 28.44 5.27
C ARG A 834 -34.01 29.71 4.53
N THR A 835 -33.44 30.64 5.27
CA THR A 835 -32.95 31.91 4.74
C THR A 835 -31.66 31.73 3.94
N TYR A 836 -31.60 32.31 2.73
CA TYR A 836 -30.41 32.44 1.91
C TYR A 836 -30.40 33.81 1.23
N ARG A 837 -29.26 34.25 0.71
CA ARG A 837 -29.18 35.45 -0.15
C ARG A 837 -29.05 35.06 -1.61
N GLN A 838 -29.76 35.77 -2.49
CA GLN A 838 -29.74 35.52 -3.93
C GLN A 838 -28.67 36.38 -4.60
N GLY A 839 -27.55 35.76 -4.99
CA GLY A 839 -26.42 36.41 -5.65
C GLY A 839 -25.96 35.70 -6.93
N GLY A 840 -24.92 36.21 -7.59
CA GLY A 840 -24.38 35.68 -8.84
C GLY A 840 -23.52 34.41 -8.72
N TYR A 841 -23.82 33.54 -7.76
CA TYR A 841 -23.18 32.23 -7.63
C TYR A 841 -23.75 31.24 -8.67
N LYS A 842 -22.95 30.25 -9.06
CA LYS A 842 -23.35 29.18 -9.98
C LYS A 842 -24.32 28.20 -9.34
N GLU A 843 -24.03 27.83 -8.09
CA GLU A 843 -24.80 26.86 -7.33
C GLU A 843 -24.80 27.23 -5.85
N ARG A 844 -25.87 26.87 -5.13
CA ARG A 844 -25.92 26.94 -3.67
C ARG A 844 -26.12 25.54 -3.11
N ARG A 845 -25.44 25.25 -2.00
CA ARG A 845 -25.52 23.96 -1.32
C ARG A 845 -25.89 24.19 0.14
N TRP A 846 -26.89 23.45 0.62
CA TRP A 846 -27.21 23.41 2.04
C TRP A 846 -26.26 22.44 2.74
N ASP A 847 -25.58 22.92 3.77
CA ASP A 847 -24.78 22.11 4.67
C ASP A 847 -25.61 21.77 5.91
N GLU A 848 -26.01 20.50 6.01
CA GLU A 848 -26.87 20.01 7.09
C GLU A 848 -26.14 20.02 8.45
N GLN A 849 -24.84 19.70 8.46
CA GLN A 849 -24.04 19.63 9.68
C GLN A 849 -23.96 21.00 10.36
N TRP A 850 -23.80 22.07 9.57
CA TRP A 850 -23.63 23.43 10.07
C TRP A 850 -24.88 24.30 9.92
N ARG A 851 -25.96 23.74 9.36
CA ARG A 851 -27.25 24.41 9.12
C ARG A 851 -27.07 25.76 8.42
N LYS A 852 -26.26 25.77 7.36
CA LYS A 852 -25.91 26.98 6.60
C LYS A 852 -25.92 26.75 5.10
N TRP A 853 -25.93 27.84 4.35
CA TRP A 853 -25.69 27.83 2.91
C TRP A 853 -24.22 28.08 2.60
N ASP A 854 -23.66 27.25 1.74
CA ASP A 854 -22.44 27.53 0.99
C ASP A 854 -22.81 27.86 -0.47
N TYR A 855 -22.08 28.78 -1.07
CA TYR A 855 -22.31 29.30 -2.42
C TYR A 855 -21.09 29.03 -3.30
N ILE A 856 -21.30 28.29 -4.39
CA ILE A 856 -20.26 27.93 -5.36
C ILE A 856 -20.22 28.98 -6.45
N TYR A 857 -19.14 29.75 -6.51
CA TYR A 857 -18.89 30.80 -7.50
C TYR A 857 -18.07 30.28 -8.68
N ASP A 858 -16.94 29.64 -8.39
CA ASP A 858 -15.93 29.24 -9.37
C ASP A 858 -15.62 30.36 -10.40
N ARG A 859 -15.32 31.55 -9.89
CA ARG A 859 -15.23 32.80 -10.67
C ARG A 859 -13.98 33.60 -10.31
N GLU A 860 -13.38 34.27 -11.30
CA GLU A 860 -12.34 35.27 -11.08
C GLU A 860 -12.93 36.68 -10.94
N PHE A 861 -12.43 37.43 -9.95
CA PHE A 861 -12.69 38.85 -9.80
C PHE A 861 -11.42 39.64 -10.11
N LEU A 862 -11.52 40.63 -11.00
CA LEU A 862 -10.37 41.41 -11.48
C LEU A 862 -10.28 42.76 -10.75
N VAL A 863 -9.09 43.07 -10.23
CA VAL A 863 -8.75 44.35 -9.62
C VAL A 863 -7.68 45.04 -10.46
N PRO A 864 -7.94 46.21 -11.06
CA PRO A 864 -6.93 46.94 -11.81
C PRO A 864 -5.80 47.43 -10.89
N ILE A 865 -4.54 47.20 -11.28
CA ILE A 865 -3.34 47.61 -10.55
C ILE A 865 -2.45 48.43 -11.50
N PRO A 866 -2.06 49.67 -11.13
CA PRO A 866 -1.15 50.47 -11.95
C PRO A 866 0.27 49.91 -11.93
N ALA A 867 1.09 50.32 -12.90
CA ALA A 867 2.50 49.98 -12.94
C ALA A 867 3.27 50.47 -11.70
N GLY A 868 4.25 49.69 -11.26
CA GLY A 868 5.14 50.02 -10.15
C GLY A 868 4.97 49.15 -8.91
N LYS A 869 5.62 49.58 -7.82
CA LYS A 869 5.68 48.83 -6.56
C LYS A 869 4.44 49.08 -5.71
N HIS A 870 3.78 48.00 -5.30
CA HIS A 870 2.57 48.04 -4.48
C HIS A 870 2.58 46.96 -3.41
N THR A 871 1.90 47.23 -2.30
CA THR A 871 1.48 46.21 -1.33
C THR A 871 -0.02 45.94 -1.51
N LEU A 872 -0.37 44.74 -1.94
CA LEU A 872 -1.75 44.31 -2.13
C LEU A 872 -2.19 43.44 -0.94
N GLU A 873 -3.09 43.94 -0.11
CA GLU A 873 -3.71 43.17 0.97
C GLU A 873 -5.09 42.67 0.54
N VAL A 874 -5.35 41.38 0.75
CA VAL A 874 -6.65 40.76 0.46
C VAL A 874 -7.32 40.36 1.77
N ASP A 875 -8.45 40.99 2.07
CA ASP A 875 -9.16 40.85 3.33
C ASP A 875 -10.59 40.35 3.10
N ASN A 876 -11.10 39.55 4.01
CA ASN A 876 -12.50 39.15 4.05
C ASN A 876 -13.14 39.74 5.33
N ARG A 877 -13.99 40.74 5.16
CA ARG A 877 -14.75 41.39 6.24
C ARG A 877 -16.20 40.90 6.32
N GLY A 878 -16.48 39.74 5.73
CA GLY A 878 -17.80 39.14 5.69
C GLY A 878 -18.15 38.37 6.95
N VAL A 879 -19.18 37.54 6.81
CA VAL A 879 -19.77 36.78 7.92
C VAL A 879 -18.84 35.66 8.37
N ASP A 880 -18.30 34.90 7.42
CA ASP A 880 -17.48 33.72 7.68
C ASP A 880 -16.32 33.68 6.66
N TRP A 881 -15.94 32.53 6.13
CA TRP A 881 -14.86 32.38 5.16
C TRP A 881 -15.35 32.32 3.70
N CYS A 882 -14.41 32.53 2.78
CA CYS A 882 -14.50 32.07 1.39
C CYS A 882 -13.19 31.37 0.99
N THR A 883 -13.21 30.54 -0.04
CA THR A 883 -12.01 29.91 -0.59
C THR A 883 -11.46 30.70 -1.77
N ILE A 884 -10.15 30.95 -1.74
CA ILE A 884 -9.36 31.46 -2.86
C ILE A 884 -8.49 30.31 -3.36
N THR A 885 -8.72 29.86 -4.60
CA THR A 885 -7.92 28.77 -5.18
C THR A 885 -6.58 29.27 -5.71
N PHE A 886 -6.55 30.48 -6.27
CA PHE A 886 -5.32 31.18 -6.62
C PHE A 886 -5.54 32.69 -6.78
N PHE A 887 -4.44 33.42 -6.76
CA PHE A 887 -4.31 34.80 -7.19
C PHE A 887 -3.52 34.86 -8.49
N ARG A 888 -3.97 35.67 -9.47
CA ARG A 888 -3.31 35.80 -10.78
C ARG A 888 -2.94 37.25 -11.05
N LEU A 889 -1.66 37.51 -11.30
CA LEU A 889 -1.14 38.84 -11.65
C LEU A 889 -0.82 38.86 -13.15
N PHE A 890 -1.37 39.80 -13.91
CA PHE A 890 -1.12 39.86 -15.35
C PHE A 890 -1.29 41.27 -15.95
N PRO A 891 -0.39 41.69 -16.87
CA PRO A 891 0.91 41.10 -17.14
C PRO A 891 1.88 41.37 -15.97
N TYR A 892 2.60 40.35 -15.51
CA TYR A 892 3.48 40.48 -14.34
C TYR A 892 4.79 39.72 -14.48
N ARG A 893 4.72 38.42 -14.74
CA ARG A 893 5.90 37.54 -14.81
C ARG A 893 6.73 37.90 -16.03
N ASP A 894 7.99 38.23 -15.85
CA ASP A 894 8.96 38.41 -16.93
C ASP A 894 9.30 37.04 -17.53
N ARG A 895 8.84 36.82 -18.76
CA ARG A 895 8.92 35.52 -19.46
C ARG A 895 10.34 35.17 -19.91
N ARG A 896 11.33 36.06 -19.69
CA ARG A 896 12.75 35.69 -19.78
C ARG A 896 13.14 34.71 -18.70
N PHE A 897 12.50 34.73 -17.54
CA PHE A 897 12.76 33.75 -16.49
C PHE A 897 11.99 32.46 -16.78
N ALA A 898 12.74 31.37 -16.94
CA ALA A 898 12.19 30.07 -17.30
C ALA A 898 11.31 29.49 -16.19
N GLU A 899 10.23 28.81 -16.58
CA GLU A 899 9.37 28.04 -15.66
C GLU A 899 9.96 26.64 -15.44
N VAL A 900 11.08 26.61 -14.73
CA VAL A 900 11.79 25.38 -14.34
C VAL A 900 11.98 25.30 -12.84
N ASP A 901 11.90 24.10 -12.30
CA ASP A 901 12.42 23.78 -10.98
C ASP A 901 13.86 23.28 -11.13
N ILE A 902 14.77 23.79 -10.32
CA ILE A 902 16.14 23.29 -10.23
C ILE A 902 16.32 22.74 -8.81
N VAL A 903 16.22 21.42 -8.67
CA VAL A 903 16.41 20.74 -7.39
C VAL A 903 17.79 20.10 -7.41
N GLY A 904 18.61 20.37 -6.41
CA GLY A 904 19.95 19.80 -6.38
C GLY A 904 20.67 19.99 -5.06
N MET A 905 21.86 19.40 -5.02
CA MET A 905 22.78 19.47 -3.92
C MET A 905 24.22 19.57 -4.43
N GLN A 906 25.08 20.20 -3.64
CA GLN A 906 26.46 20.45 -4.02
C GLN A 906 27.43 20.24 -2.87
N THR A 907 28.69 20.00 -3.22
CA THR A 907 29.86 20.17 -2.35
C THR A 907 30.66 21.36 -2.86
N GLU A 908 31.92 21.52 -2.44
CA GLU A 908 32.81 22.54 -3.00
C GLU A 908 33.31 22.19 -4.43
N THR A 909 33.28 20.92 -4.82
CA THR A 909 33.90 20.42 -6.07
C THR A 909 32.96 19.56 -6.93
N MET A 910 31.72 19.36 -6.50
CA MET A 910 30.72 18.56 -7.22
C MET A 910 29.32 19.15 -7.04
N ALA A 911 28.45 18.93 -8.03
CA ALA A 911 27.02 19.17 -7.89
C ALA A 911 26.21 18.05 -8.56
N LEU A 912 25.08 17.71 -7.96
CA LEU A 912 24.04 16.86 -8.51
C LEU A 912 22.78 17.71 -8.59
N LEU A 913 22.15 17.78 -9.75
CA LEU A 913 20.94 18.57 -9.93
C LEU A 913 20.01 17.96 -10.96
N TRP A 914 18.73 18.20 -10.80
CA TRP A 914 17.66 17.87 -11.72
C TRP A 914 16.94 19.16 -12.08
N VAL A 915 16.90 19.43 -13.39
CA VAL A 915 16.22 20.58 -13.97
C VAL A 915 14.93 20.08 -14.57
N HIS A 916 13.80 20.53 -14.04
CA HIS A 916 12.46 20.08 -14.38
C HIS A 916 11.65 21.23 -14.98
N HIS A 917 11.03 21.01 -16.12
CA HIS A 917 10.08 21.96 -16.68
C HIS A 917 8.77 21.88 -15.90
N GLN A 918 8.35 22.97 -15.24
CA GLN A 918 7.15 23.02 -14.39
C GLN A 918 5.83 22.67 -15.09
N GLY A 919 5.81 22.61 -16.43
CA GLY A 919 4.66 22.13 -17.20
C GLY A 919 4.61 20.61 -17.33
N SER A 920 5.69 19.88 -17.04
CA SER A 920 5.78 18.41 -17.09
C SER A 920 5.20 17.76 -15.83
N ASN A 921 3.90 17.98 -15.61
CA ASN A 921 3.19 17.47 -14.42
C ASN A 921 1.91 16.72 -14.84
N PHE A 922 1.35 15.96 -13.89
CA PHE A 922 0.19 15.11 -14.15
C PHE A 922 -1.08 15.91 -14.53
N GLN A 923 -1.27 17.14 -14.03
CA GLN A 923 -2.42 17.97 -14.39
C GLN A 923 -2.35 18.43 -15.84
N THR A 924 -1.20 18.93 -16.29
CA THR A 924 -1.01 19.32 -17.71
C THR A 924 -1.33 18.16 -18.63
N ALA A 925 -0.84 16.95 -18.30
CA ALA A 925 -1.10 15.74 -19.07
C ALA A 925 -2.58 15.37 -19.07
N ARG A 926 -3.25 15.42 -17.90
CA ARG A 926 -4.68 15.15 -17.75
C ARG A 926 -5.56 16.13 -18.54
N GLU A 927 -5.14 17.39 -18.63
CA GLU A 927 -5.81 18.43 -19.42
C GLU A 927 -5.53 18.30 -20.93
N GLY A 928 -4.68 17.35 -21.35
CA GLY A 928 -4.30 17.16 -22.75
C GLY A 928 -3.49 18.32 -23.34
N LYS A 929 -2.86 19.15 -22.48
CA LYS A 929 -2.09 20.31 -22.92
C LYS A 929 -0.72 19.87 -23.45
N THR A 930 -0.34 20.40 -24.60
CA THR A 930 1.00 20.21 -25.18
C THR A 930 2.02 21.04 -24.41
N LEU A 931 3.15 20.42 -24.04
CA LEU A 931 4.27 21.09 -23.39
C LEU A 931 5.30 21.55 -24.45
N PRO A 932 5.41 22.85 -24.77
CA PRO A 932 6.45 23.33 -25.67
C PRO A 932 7.83 23.23 -25.00
N PRO A 933 8.88 22.80 -25.73
CA PRO A 933 10.22 22.73 -25.15
C PRO A 933 10.76 24.13 -24.85
N LEU A 934 11.46 24.27 -23.72
CA LEU A 934 12.21 25.47 -23.39
C LEU A 934 13.53 25.46 -24.17
N LYS A 935 13.88 26.59 -24.80
CA LYS A 935 15.09 26.71 -25.64
C LYS A 935 16.07 27.72 -25.03
N GLY A 936 17.37 27.41 -25.12
CA GLY A 936 18.44 28.30 -24.68
C GLY A 936 18.40 28.63 -23.19
N LEU A 937 18.10 27.64 -22.33
CA LEU A 937 18.04 27.83 -20.89
C LEU A 937 19.44 28.03 -20.31
N ARG A 938 19.62 29.09 -19.51
CA ARG A 938 20.89 29.54 -18.93
C ARG A 938 20.75 29.83 -17.44
N PHE A 939 21.70 29.36 -16.65
CA PHE A 939 21.87 29.70 -15.24
C PHE A 939 23.31 29.38 -14.82
N ALA A 940 23.73 29.73 -13.61
CA ALA A 940 25.02 29.35 -13.06
C ALA A 940 24.87 28.71 -11.68
N ILE A 941 25.67 27.67 -11.43
CA ILE A 941 25.84 27.11 -10.07
C ILE A 941 26.77 28.02 -9.29
N GLN A 942 26.40 28.32 -8.05
CA GLN A 942 27.14 29.22 -7.15
C GLN A 942 27.89 28.44 -6.06
N GLY A 943 29.05 28.94 -5.66
CA GLY A 943 29.79 28.41 -4.50
C GLY A 943 30.63 27.15 -4.79
N LEU A 944 30.83 26.81 -6.07
CA LEU A 944 31.83 25.83 -6.51
C LEU A 944 33.21 26.49 -6.59
N GLN A 945 34.24 25.81 -6.10
CA GLN A 945 35.62 26.29 -6.17
C GLN A 945 36.04 26.67 -7.61
N GLN A 946 36.94 27.62 -7.75
CA GLN A 946 37.53 27.94 -9.05
C GLN A 946 38.20 26.71 -9.67
N GLY A 947 37.99 26.52 -10.97
CA GLY A 947 38.59 25.43 -11.75
C GLY A 947 37.74 24.98 -12.92
N ARG A 948 38.22 23.97 -13.64
CA ARG A 948 37.50 23.35 -14.75
C ARG A 948 36.63 22.21 -14.25
N TYR A 949 35.43 22.10 -14.79
CA TYR A 949 34.43 21.11 -14.42
C TYR A 949 33.93 20.36 -15.65
N ARG A 950 33.74 19.05 -15.47
CA ARG A 950 33.01 18.18 -16.39
C ARG A 950 31.55 18.11 -15.95
N ILE A 951 30.65 18.38 -16.89
CA ILE A 951 29.19 18.38 -16.72
C ILE A 951 28.65 17.24 -17.57
N ALA A 952 28.12 16.21 -16.94
CA ALA A 952 27.52 15.08 -17.63
C ALA A 952 25.99 15.16 -17.54
N PHE A 953 25.31 15.04 -18.68
CA PHE A 953 23.87 15.17 -18.82
C PHE A 953 23.24 13.78 -18.89
N TRP A 954 22.21 13.54 -18.10
CA TRP A 954 21.56 12.25 -17.91
C TRP A 954 20.08 12.31 -18.32
N ASP A 955 19.62 11.27 -19.04
CA ASP A 955 18.21 11.11 -19.42
C ASP A 955 17.39 10.52 -18.25
N PRO A 956 16.48 11.30 -17.61
CA PRO A 956 15.72 10.82 -16.46
C PRO A 956 14.67 9.75 -16.80
N TRP A 957 14.32 9.57 -18.08
CA TRP A 957 13.24 8.67 -18.53
C TRP A 957 13.76 7.38 -19.14
N LYS A 958 14.88 7.44 -19.87
CA LYS A 958 15.48 6.27 -20.53
C LYS A 958 16.66 5.70 -19.76
N GLY A 959 17.30 6.53 -18.93
CA GLY A 959 18.62 6.25 -18.38
C GLY A 959 19.72 6.44 -19.42
N GLY A 960 20.94 6.68 -18.93
CA GLY A 960 22.13 6.86 -19.74
C GLY A 960 22.55 8.33 -19.90
N ILE A 961 23.83 8.50 -20.27
CA ILE A 961 24.45 9.81 -20.50
C ILE A 961 24.08 10.29 -21.90
N LEU A 962 23.42 11.43 -21.99
CA LEU A 962 23.05 12.10 -23.24
C LEU A 962 24.24 12.81 -23.90
N GLY A 963 25.20 13.25 -23.09
CA GLY A 963 26.40 13.94 -23.53
C GLY A 963 27.14 14.55 -22.35
N GLU A 964 28.27 15.18 -22.65
CA GLU A 964 29.09 15.85 -21.65
C GLU A 964 29.65 17.16 -22.20
N GLN A 965 29.85 18.11 -21.30
CA GLN A 965 30.44 19.41 -21.59
C GLN A 965 31.49 19.74 -20.54
N THR A 966 32.36 20.70 -20.85
CA THR A 966 33.28 21.28 -19.88
C THR A 966 33.05 22.77 -19.74
N ALA A 967 33.07 23.27 -18.51
CA ALA A 967 32.97 24.69 -18.20
C ALA A 967 33.90 25.06 -17.04
N SER A 968 34.28 26.33 -16.95
CA SER A 968 35.11 26.83 -15.85
C SER A 968 34.25 27.57 -14.83
N SER A 969 34.44 27.26 -13.55
CA SER A 969 33.92 28.08 -12.46
C SER A 969 34.86 29.28 -12.27
N GLU A 970 34.34 30.49 -12.45
CA GLU A 970 35.07 31.74 -12.25
C GLU A 970 34.27 32.65 -11.29
N ARG A 971 34.96 33.25 -10.31
CA ARG A 971 34.31 34.10 -9.28
C ARG A 971 33.11 33.39 -8.64
N ASP A 972 33.30 32.12 -8.28
CA ASP A 972 32.30 31.24 -7.67
C ASP A 972 31.05 30.95 -8.52
N HIS A 973 31.10 31.16 -9.84
CA HIS A 973 30.00 30.87 -10.77
C HIS A 973 30.43 29.88 -11.86
N LEU A 974 29.76 28.73 -11.94
CA LEU A 974 29.89 27.79 -13.05
C LEU A 974 28.69 27.93 -14.00
N PRO A 975 28.86 28.48 -15.21
CA PRO A 975 27.76 28.66 -16.14
C PRO A 975 27.28 27.32 -16.71
N LEU A 976 25.95 27.17 -16.80
CA LEU A 976 25.26 26.04 -17.42
C LEU A 976 24.37 26.55 -18.56
N HIS A 977 24.40 25.80 -19.66
CA HIS A 977 23.58 26.06 -20.84
C HIS A 977 22.91 24.78 -21.32
N LEU A 978 21.58 24.82 -21.38
CA LEU A 978 20.73 23.75 -21.90
C LEU A 978 20.08 24.25 -23.20
N PRO A 979 20.56 23.79 -24.38
CA PRO A 979 20.01 24.25 -25.66
C PRO A 979 18.51 23.99 -25.80
N GLN A 980 18.04 22.87 -25.25
CA GLN A 980 16.64 22.47 -25.26
C GLN A 980 16.31 21.64 -24.00
N LEU A 981 15.15 21.88 -23.40
CA LEU A 981 14.58 21.09 -22.31
C LEU A 981 13.12 20.75 -22.65
N GLU A 982 12.84 19.47 -22.89
CA GLU A 982 11.48 19.01 -23.21
C GLU A 982 10.63 18.78 -21.96
N ARG A 983 11.16 18.00 -21.01
CA ARG A 983 10.51 17.67 -19.74
C ARG A 983 11.44 17.97 -18.60
N ASP A 984 12.56 17.28 -18.56
CA ASP A 984 13.51 17.35 -17.47
C ASP A 984 14.86 16.74 -17.86
N ILE A 985 15.89 17.03 -17.08
CA ILE A 985 17.25 16.51 -17.27
C ILE A 985 17.99 16.47 -15.94
N ALA A 986 18.77 15.41 -15.70
CA ALA A 986 19.64 15.31 -14.52
C ALA A 986 21.09 15.56 -14.91
N LEU A 987 21.86 16.19 -14.03
CA LEU A 987 23.26 16.54 -14.27
C LEU A 987 24.14 16.05 -13.13
N TRP A 988 25.33 15.57 -13.48
CA TRP A 988 26.44 15.40 -12.54
C TRP A 988 27.62 16.28 -12.95
N VAL A 989 27.92 17.25 -12.10
CA VAL A 989 29.00 18.22 -12.26
C VAL A 989 30.15 17.82 -11.34
N ARG A 990 31.37 17.73 -11.89
CA ARG A 990 32.57 17.35 -11.14
C ARG A 990 33.76 18.17 -11.59
N LYS A 991 34.58 18.62 -10.64
CA LYS A 991 35.88 19.23 -10.94
C LYS A 991 36.80 18.22 -11.63
N GLU A 992 37.52 18.66 -12.66
CA GLU A 992 38.53 17.85 -13.38
C GLU A 992 39.78 17.56 -12.54
#